data_AF-A0A8H4J2S5-F1
#
_entry.id   AF-A0A8H4J2S5-F1
#
_cell.length_a   1.000
_cell.length_b   1.000
_cell.length_c   1.000
_cell.angle_alpha   90.00
_cell.angle_beta   90.00
_cell.angle_gamma   90.00
#
_symmetry.space_group_name_H-M   'P 1'
#
loop_
_entity.id
_entity.type
_entity.pdbx_description
1 polymer ?
#
loop_
_entity_poly.entity_id
_entity_poly.type
_entity_poly.pdbx_seq_one_letter_code
_entity_poly.pdbx_strand_id
1 'polypeptide(L)'
;MDATSQPRQHAVPTTETSHPNDPIPHEPAPANKFDVSPPVPSNSSFRSSHESLAWSDSSDSEAPSTPNTEPMNDQQVDEIVDKLQDLPAPSVEITPKQNKARRASTTLISEDAEGMRKLLGDGETGTKLIEKYCCGGGCCLVQTLPSDTATPDFTPVVLPDNEAFHSLKLKLGPLSLDSDLDQVPQLPQETATFDAAPPSEKKPVTEVLTKPPSFVQPHPPYNVFSAPVHHARELTKPGAEKRTFHFDIDVTDYPDEGGVDFKVGGAIGICPPNPPEMVDDVFDQLGVPKFVRDKPVTLKTQPIRWPTIWGDEKARELMTTRRELLTWCVDLQSTPPTKQLLRLMAEHADALNEKKILLYLTSAQGQAAFCDLRTGSHVTVPQLLHAFPSAKPPLHAFLSVLPQLMPRFYSLSNDPHISSARPGIPGGRRLIEMAVTIHEDPDWQAGKRRTGVGSGYLERIAQKFIEAEQSGIRDPAHVLDLSIPMFRGLMANPLSRQFGGDGPMMLIGAGVGMAPFRGFILNRLKNANCANKIWLVQGVRDSMLDEIYSGELGAHEREIKKVVQSRRAGTARYVQDEVRMQADVVWFVINALDGRVFVCGSSKGMGEGVHQALIDVTMEKGNLNREEAEEFWAKKKEGGQYVAETW
;
A
#
# COMPACT_ATOMS: atom_id res chain seq x y z
N MET A 1 -44.80 -59.08 -17.68
CA MET A 1 -43.89 -59.85 -18.53
C MET A 1 -42.64 -59.03 -18.71
N ASP A 2 -41.52 -59.67 -18.41
CA ASP A 2 -40.19 -59.12 -18.16
C ASP A 2 -39.58 -58.26 -19.28
N ALA A 3 -38.74 -57.30 -18.91
CA ALA A 3 -37.30 -57.38 -19.19
C ALA A 3 -36.55 -56.13 -18.66
N THR A 4 -35.46 -56.41 -17.99
CA THR A 4 -34.47 -55.59 -17.30
C THR A 4 -33.56 -54.75 -18.21
N SER A 5 -33.18 -53.53 -17.78
CA SER A 5 -31.83 -52.99 -18.05
C SER A 5 -31.44 -51.88 -17.06
N GLN A 6 -30.40 -52.14 -16.26
CA GLN A 6 -29.71 -51.18 -15.38
C GLN A 6 -28.85 -50.17 -16.18
N PRO A 7 -28.57 -48.96 -15.64
CA PRO A 7 -27.70 -47.98 -16.28
C PRO A 7 -26.21 -48.25 -16.02
N ARG A 8 -25.39 -48.18 -17.08
CA ARG A 8 -23.93 -48.29 -17.03
C ARG A 8 -23.32 -47.04 -16.38
N GLN A 9 -22.64 -47.24 -15.25
CA GLN A 9 -21.67 -46.29 -14.69
C GLN A 9 -20.39 -46.34 -15.54
N HIS A 10 -19.94 -45.19 -16.06
CA HIS A 10 -18.61 -45.08 -16.64
C HIS A 10 -17.60 -44.72 -15.56
N ALA A 11 -16.60 -45.59 -15.43
CA ALA A 11 -15.49 -45.52 -14.49
C ALA A 11 -14.55 -44.35 -14.80
N VAL A 12 -14.09 -43.68 -13.74
CA VAL A 12 -13.01 -42.70 -13.74
C VAL A 12 -11.67 -43.45 -13.84
N PRO A 13 -10.70 -43.02 -14.68
CA PRO A 13 -9.39 -43.66 -14.73
C PRO A 13 -8.57 -43.30 -13.48
N THR A 14 -8.10 -44.32 -12.77
CA THR A 14 -7.15 -44.20 -11.65
C THR A 14 -5.73 -44.06 -12.19
N THR A 15 -5.04 -42.97 -11.82
CA THR A 15 -3.59 -42.83 -12.00
C THR A 15 -2.86 -43.38 -10.78
N GLU A 16 -1.82 -44.17 -11.03
CA GLU A 16 -0.91 -44.77 -10.03
C GLU A 16 -0.18 -43.67 -9.25
N THR A 17 -0.56 -43.41 -8.00
CA THR A 17 0.30 -42.85 -6.90
C THR A 17 -0.48 -42.59 -5.60
N SER A 18 -1.45 -43.44 -5.23
CA SER A 18 -2.15 -43.27 -3.94
C SER A 18 -2.46 -44.62 -3.30
N HIS A 19 -1.62 -45.07 -2.38
CA HIS A 19 -1.89 -46.23 -1.53
C HIS A 19 -2.69 -45.75 -0.30
N PRO A 20 -3.75 -46.45 0.15
CA PRO A 20 -4.72 -45.94 1.13
C PRO A 20 -4.22 -45.76 2.59
N ASN A 21 -2.93 -45.89 2.87
CA ASN A 21 -2.37 -45.80 4.22
C ASN A 21 -1.22 -44.77 4.37
N ASP A 22 -1.05 -43.83 3.44
CA ASP A 22 -0.01 -42.79 3.52
C ASP A 22 -0.58 -41.40 3.14
N PRO A 23 -0.90 -40.51 4.10
CA PRO A 23 -1.64 -39.29 3.82
C PRO A 23 -0.77 -38.03 3.59
N ILE A 24 0.56 -38.14 3.43
CA ILE A 24 1.43 -36.96 3.28
C ILE A 24 2.34 -37.08 2.05
N PRO A 25 2.20 -36.22 1.03
CA PRO A 25 3.13 -36.20 -0.11
C PRO A 25 4.49 -35.62 0.31
N HIS A 26 5.58 -36.37 0.07
CA HIS A 26 6.95 -35.86 0.19
C HIS A 26 7.42 -35.20 -1.12
N GLU A 27 8.24 -34.15 -1.02
CA GLU A 27 8.86 -33.46 -2.17
C GLU A 27 9.77 -34.39 -2.99
N PRO A 28 9.78 -34.25 -4.33
CA PRO A 28 10.66 -35.04 -5.18
C PRO A 28 12.13 -34.61 -5.02
N ALA A 29 13.00 -35.61 -4.85
CA ALA A 29 14.45 -35.40 -4.79
C ALA A 29 15.00 -34.77 -6.09
N PRO A 30 15.98 -33.85 -6.00
CA PRO A 30 16.52 -33.16 -7.17
C PRO A 30 17.33 -34.11 -8.06
N ALA A 31 16.94 -34.20 -9.33
CA ALA A 31 17.68 -34.93 -10.35
C ALA A 31 18.96 -34.18 -10.77
N ASN A 32 20.00 -34.95 -11.08
CA ASN A 32 21.35 -34.52 -11.39
C ASN A 32 21.45 -33.45 -12.51
N LYS A 33 22.30 -32.45 -12.27
CA LYS A 33 22.68 -31.40 -13.22
C LYS A 33 23.44 -32.01 -14.41
N PHE A 34 22.96 -31.76 -15.63
CA PHE A 34 23.75 -31.95 -16.85
C PHE A 34 24.62 -30.72 -17.08
N ASP A 35 25.91 -30.97 -17.28
CA ASP A 35 26.94 -30.00 -17.58
C ASP A 35 26.99 -29.77 -19.10
N VAL A 36 26.88 -28.51 -19.55
CA VAL A 36 27.05 -28.15 -20.97
C VAL A 36 27.93 -26.91 -21.07
N SER A 37 29.17 -27.14 -21.49
CA SER A 37 30.16 -26.12 -21.85
C SER A 37 29.77 -25.35 -23.11
N PRO A 38 30.09 -24.05 -23.21
CA PRO A 38 29.83 -23.25 -24.42
C PRO A 38 30.96 -23.38 -25.46
N PRO A 39 30.66 -23.32 -26.78
CA PRO A 39 31.68 -23.14 -27.80
C PRO A 39 31.85 -21.66 -28.17
N VAL A 40 33.10 -21.34 -28.53
CA VAL A 40 33.64 -20.12 -29.16
C VAL A 40 34.35 -20.60 -30.44
N PRO A 41 34.76 -19.82 -31.47
CA PRO A 41 34.44 -18.45 -31.96
C PRO A 41 34.05 -18.41 -33.47
N SER A 42 33.76 -17.21 -34.03
CA SER A 42 34.55 -16.66 -35.16
C SER A 42 34.14 -15.24 -35.57
N ASN A 43 35.14 -14.36 -35.66
CA ASN A 43 35.15 -13.04 -36.29
C ASN A 43 34.86 -13.12 -37.80
N SER A 44 34.06 -12.17 -38.32
CA SER A 44 34.31 -11.56 -39.63
C SER A 44 33.61 -10.21 -39.75
N SER A 45 34.42 -9.17 -39.82
CA SER A 45 34.10 -7.79 -40.16
C SER A 45 33.82 -7.62 -41.65
N PHE A 46 32.78 -6.86 -42.00
CA PHE A 46 32.66 -6.18 -43.30
C PHE A 46 32.18 -4.74 -43.11
N ARG A 47 32.92 -3.80 -43.71
CA ARG A 47 32.60 -2.38 -43.88
C ARG A 47 32.10 -2.14 -45.31
N SER A 48 31.12 -1.24 -45.47
CA SER A 48 30.83 -0.42 -46.66
C SER A 48 29.58 0.42 -46.33
N SER A 49 29.54 1.76 -46.17
CA SER A 49 29.98 2.95 -46.93
C SER A 49 28.92 3.50 -47.90
N HIS A 50 28.43 4.72 -47.57
CA HIS A 50 27.78 5.74 -48.42
C HIS A 50 26.38 5.34 -48.96
N GLU A 51 25.38 6.23 -49.11
CA GLU A 51 25.44 7.60 -49.61
C GLU A 51 24.11 8.35 -49.33
N SER A 52 24.21 9.67 -49.16
CA SER A 52 23.12 10.64 -48.93
C SER A 52 22.47 11.07 -50.25
N LEU A 53 21.16 11.32 -50.25
CA LEU A 53 20.48 12.10 -51.30
C LEU A 53 19.39 12.98 -50.68
N ALA A 54 19.64 14.28 -50.73
CA ALA A 54 18.70 15.36 -50.45
C ALA A 54 17.93 15.72 -51.72
N TRP A 55 16.62 15.96 -51.62
CA TRP A 55 15.83 16.67 -52.63
C TRP A 55 14.84 17.61 -51.96
N SER A 56 14.72 18.78 -52.56
CA SER A 56 14.03 19.99 -52.12
C SER A 56 12.73 20.23 -52.90
N ASP A 57 11.87 21.03 -52.26
CA ASP A 57 11.06 22.15 -52.78
C ASP A 57 9.54 22.04 -53.10
N SER A 58 8.86 23.09 -52.58
CA SER A 58 7.69 23.86 -53.07
C SER A 58 6.26 23.33 -52.85
N SER A 59 5.42 23.98 -52.01
CA SER A 59 4.51 25.15 -52.21
C SER A 59 3.11 24.71 -52.70
N ASP A 60 1.91 25.15 -52.28
CA ASP A 60 1.37 26.32 -51.55
C ASP A 60 -0.07 26.03 -51.08
N SER A 61 -0.56 26.69 -50.01
CA SER A 61 -1.87 27.39 -49.94
C SER A 61 -2.16 28.04 -48.57
N GLU A 62 -2.42 29.36 -48.60
CA GLU A 62 -2.78 30.32 -47.53
C GLU A 62 -4.23 30.11 -47.00
N ALA A 63 -4.71 30.60 -45.83
CA ALA A 63 -4.59 31.86 -45.07
C ALA A 63 -5.31 31.70 -43.67
N PRO A 64 -5.58 32.74 -42.82
CA PRO A 64 -4.78 33.85 -42.25
C PRO A 64 -4.76 33.86 -40.67
N SER A 65 -4.19 34.92 -40.10
CA SER A 65 -3.41 35.07 -38.86
C SER A 65 -4.12 35.57 -37.57
N THR A 66 -3.48 35.32 -36.41
CA THR A 66 -3.49 36.15 -35.16
C THR A 66 -2.09 36.10 -34.50
N PRO A 67 -1.65 37.13 -33.73
CA PRO A 67 -0.22 37.42 -33.50
C PRO A 67 0.47 36.54 -32.44
N ASN A 68 1.76 36.23 -32.68
CA ASN A 68 2.64 35.55 -31.74
C ASN A 68 3.34 36.54 -30.80
N THR A 69 3.51 36.14 -29.54
CA THR A 69 4.47 36.71 -28.59
C THR A 69 5.82 36.00 -28.81
N GLU A 70 6.90 36.76 -29.02
CA GLU A 70 8.25 36.20 -29.25
C GLU A 70 8.86 35.61 -27.96
N PRO A 71 9.68 34.54 -28.05
CA PRO A 71 10.51 34.08 -26.93
C PRO A 71 11.79 34.95 -26.81
N MET A 72 12.14 35.31 -25.58
CA MET A 72 13.36 36.07 -25.26
C MET A 72 14.64 35.28 -25.60
N ASN A 73 15.67 35.99 -26.06
CA ASN A 73 17.01 35.51 -26.41
C ASN A 73 17.89 35.37 -25.15
N ASP A 74 18.74 34.34 -25.12
CA ASP A 74 19.75 34.01 -24.10
C ASP A 74 20.65 35.20 -23.67
N GLN A 75 20.89 36.18 -24.54
CA GLN A 75 21.68 37.37 -24.19
C GLN A 75 21.01 38.31 -23.17
N GLN A 76 19.68 38.26 -23.02
CA GLN A 76 18.97 39.05 -22.01
C GLN A 76 18.94 38.38 -20.63
N VAL A 77 19.26 37.08 -20.58
CA VAL A 77 19.34 36.31 -19.33
C VAL A 77 20.69 36.56 -18.65
N ASP A 78 21.77 36.66 -19.42
CA ASP A 78 23.11 36.91 -18.90
C ASP A 78 23.28 38.32 -18.29
N GLU A 79 22.64 39.35 -18.85
CA GLU A 79 22.66 40.71 -18.28
C GLU A 79 21.94 40.84 -16.92
N ILE A 80 21.04 39.91 -16.59
CA ILE A 80 20.33 39.87 -15.30
C ILE A 80 21.18 39.17 -14.24
N VAL A 81 21.98 38.17 -14.66
CA VAL A 81 22.89 37.41 -13.78
C VAL A 81 24.06 38.28 -13.31
N ASP A 82 24.60 39.14 -14.18
CA ASP A 82 25.69 40.06 -13.81
C ASP A 82 25.24 41.16 -12.83
N LYS A 83 23.98 41.62 -12.91
CA LYS A 83 23.44 42.65 -11.98
C LYS A 83 23.11 42.12 -10.57
N LEU A 84 23.11 40.81 -10.37
CA LEU A 84 22.88 40.18 -9.06
C LEU A 84 24.17 39.94 -8.26
N GLN A 85 25.35 40.12 -8.87
CA GLN A 85 26.64 39.90 -8.22
C GLN A 85 27.19 41.11 -7.43
N ASP A 86 26.58 42.30 -7.55
CA ASP A 86 27.09 43.55 -6.98
C ASP A 86 26.39 44.03 -5.68
N LEU A 87 25.76 43.13 -4.91
CA LEU A 87 25.17 43.49 -3.61
C LEU A 87 26.10 43.14 -2.43
N PRO A 88 26.34 44.06 -1.46
CA PRO A 88 27.39 43.91 -0.46
C PRO A 88 27.03 42.91 0.65
N ALA A 89 28.01 42.07 1.00
CA ALA A 89 27.91 41.01 2.01
C ALA A 89 27.99 41.54 3.46
N PRO A 90 27.15 41.05 4.39
CA PRO A 90 27.50 41.02 5.80
C PRO A 90 28.16 39.68 6.16
N SER A 91 29.30 39.81 6.85
CA SER A 91 30.15 38.75 7.41
C SER A 91 29.39 37.73 8.28
N VAL A 92 29.60 36.44 8.00
CA VAL A 92 29.07 35.31 8.79
C VAL A 92 30.24 34.56 9.44
N GLU A 93 30.26 34.56 10.78
CA GLU A 93 31.07 33.66 11.60
C GLU A 93 30.56 32.21 11.47
N ILE A 94 31.50 31.28 11.34
CA ILE A 94 31.26 29.85 11.11
C ILE A 94 30.71 29.20 12.38
N THR A 95 29.45 28.79 12.37
CA THR A 95 28.87 27.83 13.34
C THR A 95 28.61 26.47 12.66
N PRO A 96 28.82 25.33 13.33
CA PRO A 96 28.76 24.02 12.69
C PRO A 96 27.32 23.53 12.46
N LYS A 97 27.03 23.24 11.17
CA LYS A 97 26.02 22.32 10.60
C LYS A 97 24.72 22.10 11.38
N GLN A 98 23.64 22.75 10.93
CA GLN A 98 22.27 22.31 11.19
C GLN A 98 21.94 21.02 10.40
N ASN A 99 21.36 20.04 11.09
CA ASN A 99 20.87 18.78 10.55
C ASN A 99 19.78 19.01 9.48
N LYS A 100 20.01 18.54 8.24
CA LYS A 100 18.93 18.40 7.25
C LYS A 100 17.94 17.34 7.74
N ALA A 101 16.66 17.73 7.81
CA ALA A 101 15.56 16.84 8.12
C ALA A 101 15.50 15.66 7.12
N ARG A 102 15.52 14.44 7.63
CA ARG A 102 15.43 13.20 6.84
C ARG A 102 13.98 12.93 6.48
N ARG A 103 13.70 12.76 5.18
CA ARG A 103 12.44 12.20 4.68
C ARG A 103 12.48 10.68 4.87
N ALA A 104 11.49 10.11 5.55
CA ALA A 104 11.39 8.66 5.71
C ALA A 104 11.15 7.99 4.33
N SER A 105 11.93 6.97 4.01
CA SER A 105 11.69 6.11 2.84
C SER A 105 10.58 5.11 3.18
N THR A 106 9.53 5.06 2.37
CA THR A 106 8.34 4.22 2.54
C THR A 106 8.36 2.98 1.65
N THR A 107 9.54 2.48 1.26
CA THR A 107 9.63 1.34 0.35
C THR A 107 9.38 0.03 1.11
N LEU A 108 8.20 -0.57 0.93
CA LEU A 108 7.86 -1.89 1.45
C LEU A 108 8.69 -2.96 0.73
N ILE A 109 9.51 -3.76 1.44
CA ILE A 109 10.47 -4.70 0.82
C ILE A 109 9.82 -6.05 0.43
N SER A 110 8.82 -6.53 1.17
CA SER A 110 8.00 -7.71 0.85
C SER A 110 6.66 -7.62 1.58
N GLU A 111 5.62 -8.26 1.05
CA GLU A 111 4.30 -8.40 1.70
C GLU A 111 4.26 -9.57 2.69
N ASP A 112 5.21 -10.51 2.63
CA ASP A 112 5.29 -11.63 3.56
C ASP A 112 6.74 -11.97 3.94
N ALA A 113 6.89 -12.70 5.05
CA ALA A 113 8.19 -13.12 5.57
C ALA A 113 8.88 -14.16 4.68
N GLU A 114 8.14 -14.85 3.81
CA GLU A 114 8.66 -15.89 2.92
C GLU A 114 9.30 -15.31 1.67
N GLY A 115 8.69 -14.28 1.07
CA GLY A 115 9.25 -13.47 -0.01
C GLY A 115 10.50 -12.72 0.44
N MET A 116 10.54 -12.25 1.69
CA MET A 116 11.77 -11.71 2.28
C MET A 116 12.84 -12.79 2.49
N ARG A 117 12.51 -13.97 3.02
CA ARG A 117 13.46 -15.09 3.13
C ARG A 117 14.02 -15.54 1.77
N LYS A 118 13.19 -15.59 0.74
CA LYS A 118 13.59 -15.94 -0.63
C LYS A 118 14.50 -14.89 -1.27
N LEU A 119 14.30 -13.61 -0.92
CA LEU A 119 15.18 -12.50 -1.32
C LEU A 119 16.52 -12.52 -0.56
N LEU A 120 16.51 -12.99 0.68
CA LEU A 120 17.65 -12.99 1.60
C LEU A 120 18.52 -14.26 1.53
N GLY A 121 18.00 -15.36 0.98
CA GLY A 121 18.65 -16.68 1.01
C GLY A 121 18.66 -17.30 2.41
N ASP A 122 18.73 -18.63 2.49
CA ASP A 122 18.62 -19.40 3.75
C ASP A 122 19.82 -19.28 4.71
N GLY A 123 20.69 -18.27 4.56
CA GLY A 123 21.92 -18.22 5.36
C GLY A 123 22.64 -16.87 5.46
N GLU A 124 22.18 -15.79 4.83
CA GLU A 124 22.84 -14.48 4.95
C GLU A 124 22.02 -13.50 5.80
N THR A 125 22.66 -12.86 6.79
CA THR A 125 22.05 -11.80 7.59
C THR A 125 21.62 -10.65 6.67
N GLY A 126 20.36 -10.23 6.76
CA GLY A 126 19.76 -9.23 5.85
C GLY A 126 20.47 -7.88 5.78
N THR A 127 21.43 -7.65 6.67
CA THR A 127 22.39 -6.55 6.67
C THR A 127 23.07 -6.25 5.32
N LYS A 128 23.41 -7.23 4.47
CA LYS A 128 24.16 -6.96 3.22
C LYS A 128 23.34 -6.34 2.09
N LEU A 129 22.04 -6.63 1.99
CA LEU A 129 21.16 -6.07 0.94
C LEU A 129 20.44 -4.78 1.40
N ILE A 130 20.37 -4.58 2.72
CA ILE A 130 19.64 -3.49 3.38
C ILE A 130 20.48 -2.19 3.51
N GLU A 131 21.75 -2.23 3.08
CA GLU A 131 22.70 -1.13 3.14
C GLU A 131 22.17 0.18 2.51
N LYS A 132 21.33 0.07 1.47
CA LYS A 132 20.70 1.20 0.79
C LYS A 132 19.46 1.78 1.50
N TYR A 133 18.79 1.04 2.39
CA TYR A 133 17.44 1.37 2.85
C TYR A 133 17.23 1.44 4.37
N CYS A 134 18.10 0.87 5.21
CA CYS A 134 17.85 0.89 6.66
C CYS A 134 18.35 2.13 7.41
N CYS A 135 19.51 2.68 7.07
CA CYS A 135 20.25 3.49 8.05
C CYS A 135 21.23 4.54 7.47
N GLY A 136 21.04 5.03 6.24
CA GLY A 136 21.86 6.16 5.73
C GLY A 136 23.37 5.90 5.72
N GLY A 137 23.80 4.69 5.34
CA GLY A 137 25.20 4.42 4.96
C GLY A 137 26.24 4.27 6.07
N GLY A 138 25.85 4.02 7.34
CA GLY A 138 26.80 3.87 8.46
C GLY A 138 26.64 2.61 9.32
N CYS A 139 25.87 1.61 8.88
CA CYS A 139 25.35 0.53 9.74
C CYS A 139 26.22 -0.75 9.82
N CYS A 140 27.44 -0.74 9.26
CA CYS A 140 28.17 -1.98 8.91
C CYS A 140 29.18 -2.47 9.96
N LEU A 141 29.10 -2.01 11.22
CA LEU A 141 29.88 -2.57 12.32
C LEU A 141 28.92 -3.14 13.36
N VAL A 142 28.43 -4.37 13.12
CA VAL A 142 27.73 -5.15 14.16
C VAL A 142 28.72 -5.40 15.29
N GLN A 143 28.48 -4.77 16.43
CA GLN A 143 29.22 -5.10 17.64
C GLN A 143 28.68 -6.41 18.19
N THR A 144 29.53 -7.40 18.36
CA THR A 144 29.12 -8.69 18.91
C THR A 144 29.28 -8.67 20.43
N LEU A 145 28.35 -9.31 21.12
CA LEU A 145 28.52 -9.58 22.54
C LEU A 145 29.69 -10.56 22.73
N PRO A 146 30.49 -10.42 23.80
CA PRO A 146 31.55 -11.38 24.11
C PRO A 146 30.99 -12.80 24.23
N SER A 147 31.69 -13.77 23.64
CA SER A 147 31.24 -15.17 23.56
C SER A 147 31.41 -15.96 24.87
N ASP A 148 32.05 -15.39 25.89
CA ASP A 148 32.46 -16.13 27.09
C ASP A 148 31.35 -16.25 28.13
N THR A 149 30.40 -17.12 27.81
CA THR A 149 29.29 -17.55 28.69
C THR A 149 29.75 -18.44 29.85
N ALA A 150 31.03 -18.81 29.91
CA ALA A 150 31.60 -19.70 30.92
C ALA A 150 32.23 -18.96 32.11
N THR A 151 32.18 -17.62 32.12
CA THR A 151 32.66 -16.81 33.25
C THR A 151 31.74 -16.98 34.47
N PRO A 152 32.30 -17.01 35.70
CA PRO A 152 31.50 -17.19 36.92
C PRO A 152 30.43 -16.11 37.15
N ASP A 153 30.63 -14.93 36.57
CA ASP A 153 29.77 -13.75 36.71
C ASP A 153 28.74 -13.61 35.57
N PHE A 154 28.61 -14.63 34.70
CA PHE A 154 27.64 -14.60 33.61
C PHE A 154 26.22 -14.89 34.11
N THR A 155 25.41 -13.84 34.24
CA THR A 155 23.98 -13.97 34.57
C THR A 155 23.12 -13.97 33.30
N PRO A 156 22.64 -15.12 32.80
CA PRO A 156 21.88 -15.18 31.55
C PRO A 156 20.55 -14.41 31.68
N VAL A 157 20.15 -13.74 30.60
CA VAL A 157 18.81 -13.15 30.52
C VAL A 157 17.78 -14.26 30.38
N VAL A 158 16.86 -14.37 31.33
CA VAL A 158 15.73 -15.29 31.23
C VAL A 158 14.69 -14.70 30.27
N LEU A 159 14.38 -15.43 29.20
CA LEU A 159 13.45 -14.98 28.18
C LEU A 159 12.00 -15.03 28.71
N PRO A 160 11.15 -14.04 28.38
CA PRO A 160 9.72 -14.11 28.67
C PRO A 160 9.09 -15.36 28.06
N ASP A 161 8.39 -16.14 28.88
CA ASP A 161 7.68 -17.35 28.44
C ASP A 161 6.22 -17.02 28.13
N ASN A 162 6.01 -16.35 27.00
CA ASN A 162 4.68 -16.06 26.49
C ASN A 162 4.66 -16.15 24.95
N GLU A 163 3.49 -16.46 24.41
CA GLU A 163 3.27 -16.67 22.98
C GLU A 163 3.71 -15.46 22.13
N ALA A 164 3.41 -14.24 22.60
CA ALA A 164 3.77 -13.02 21.91
C ALA A 164 5.30 -12.89 21.77
N PHE A 165 6.07 -13.13 22.82
CA PHE A 165 7.53 -13.10 22.78
C PHE A 165 8.11 -14.18 21.87
N HIS A 166 7.64 -15.42 21.99
CA HIS A 166 8.07 -16.54 21.14
C HIS A 166 7.82 -16.26 19.65
N SER A 167 6.70 -15.62 19.32
CA SER A 167 6.34 -15.25 17.95
C SER A 167 7.29 -14.22 17.31
N LEU A 168 7.98 -13.39 18.12
CA LEU A 168 8.96 -12.41 17.63
C LEU A 168 10.23 -13.08 17.06
N LYS A 169 10.52 -14.33 17.46
CA LYS A 169 11.68 -15.10 17.00
C LYS A 169 13.01 -14.33 17.12
N LEU A 170 13.16 -13.56 18.21
CA LEU A 170 14.33 -12.72 18.44
C LEU A 170 15.61 -13.56 18.60
N LYS A 171 16.67 -13.16 17.89
CA LYS A 171 18.00 -13.75 18.02
C LYS A 171 18.85 -12.85 18.92
N LEU A 172 18.97 -13.20 20.20
CA LEU A 172 19.60 -12.33 21.21
C LEU A 172 21.09 -12.61 21.46
N GLY A 173 21.63 -13.70 20.92
CA GLY A 173 23.02 -14.10 21.19
C GLY A 173 23.27 -14.40 22.68
N PRO A 174 24.52 -14.31 23.17
CA PRO A 174 24.88 -14.59 24.56
C PRO A 174 24.58 -13.40 25.49
N LEU A 175 23.35 -12.87 25.46
CA LEU A 175 22.96 -11.72 26.28
C LEU A 175 22.87 -12.09 27.78
N SER A 176 23.61 -11.36 28.61
CA SER A 176 23.55 -11.40 30.07
C SER A 176 22.97 -10.11 30.66
N LEU A 177 22.50 -10.16 31.91
CA LEU A 177 22.07 -8.96 32.64
C LEU A 177 23.22 -7.96 32.82
N ASP A 178 24.46 -8.45 32.90
CA ASP A 178 25.67 -7.66 33.10
C ASP A 178 26.32 -7.19 31.78
N SER A 179 25.76 -7.54 30.62
CA SER A 179 26.33 -7.18 29.30
C SER A 179 26.37 -5.67 29.09
N ASP A 180 27.52 -5.09 28.75
CA ASP A 180 27.59 -3.67 28.38
C ASP A 180 26.92 -3.43 27.02
N LEU A 181 26.03 -2.43 26.97
CA LEU A 181 25.27 -2.07 25.77
C LEU A 181 25.61 -0.63 25.36
N ASP A 182 26.17 -0.49 24.17
CA ASP A 182 26.63 0.80 23.64
C ASP A 182 25.59 1.42 22.71
N GLN A 183 25.68 2.75 22.56
CA GLN A 183 24.85 3.54 21.64
C GLN A 183 23.33 3.32 21.84
N VAL A 184 22.92 3.00 23.07
CA VAL A 184 21.51 3.00 23.44
C VAL A 184 20.97 4.42 23.27
N PRO A 185 19.87 4.63 22.50
CA PRO A 185 19.27 5.94 22.32
C PRO A 185 18.85 6.57 23.66
N GLN A 186 18.91 7.90 23.73
CA GLN A 186 18.33 8.63 24.85
C GLN A 186 16.83 8.37 24.96
N LEU A 187 16.29 8.49 26.17
CA LEU A 187 14.85 8.40 26.40
C LEU A 187 14.14 9.46 25.53
N PRO A 188 13.13 9.08 24.72
CA PRO A 188 12.39 10.04 23.91
C PRO A 188 11.75 11.12 24.78
N GLN A 189 11.75 12.36 24.29
CA GLN A 189 11.05 13.45 24.95
C GLN A 189 9.53 13.26 24.86
N GLU A 190 8.83 13.51 25.95
CA GLU A 190 7.37 13.55 25.97
C GLU A 190 6.86 14.79 25.24
N THR A 191 6.11 14.56 24.16
CA THR A 191 5.57 15.64 23.32
C THR A 191 4.10 15.92 23.60
N ALA A 192 3.46 15.08 24.41
CA ALA A 192 2.04 15.18 24.79
C ALA A 192 1.88 15.06 26.31
N THR A 193 0.95 15.84 26.88
CA THR A 193 0.54 15.75 28.29
C THR A 193 -0.99 15.80 28.43
N PHE A 194 -1.50 15.29 29.56
CA PHE A 194 -2.93 15.32 29.87
C PHE A 194 -3.19 16.17 31.10
N ASP A 195 -3.99 17.22 30.92
CA ASP A 195 -4.55 18.00 32.02
C ASP A 195 -6.00 17.59 32.28
N ALA A 196 -6.48 17.92 33.48
CA ALA A 196 -7.88 17.76 33.83
C ALA A 196 -8.75 18.59 32.88
N ALA A 197 -9.80 17.97 32.33
CA ALA A 197 -10.78 18.68 31.55
C ALA A 197 -11.45 19.78 32.38
N PRO A 198 -11.75 20.96 31.79
CA PRO A 198 -12.56 21.97 32.45
C PRO A 198 -13.93 21.39 32.82
N PRO A 199 -14.55 21.86 33.93
CA PRO A 199 -15.88 21.42 34.33
C PRO A 199 -16.88 21.65 33.19
N SER A 200 -17.57 20.60 32.76
CA SER A 200 -18.65 20.67 31.76
C SER A 200 -19.96 20.26 32.40
N GLU A 201 -21.01 21.06 32.20
CA GLU A 201 -22.38 20.74 32.63
C GLU A 201 -23.01 19.62 31.79
N LYS A 202 -22.50 19.39 30.57
CA LYS A 202 -22.98 18.33 29.68
C LYS A 202 -22.06 17.12 29.73
N LYS A 203 -22.65 15.93 29.97
CA LYS A 203 -21.96 14.66 29.72
C LYS A 203 -21.71 14.54 28.21
N PRO A 204 -20.46 14.43 27.75
CA PRO A 204 -20.19 14.23 26.34
C PRO A 204 -20.75 12.86 25.91
N VAL A 205 -21.47 12.85 24.79
CA VAL A 205 -21.85 11.61 24.10
C VAL A 205 -20.64 11.17 23.28
N THR A 206 -20.20 9.93 23.46
CA THR A 206 -19.04 9.40 22.72
C THR A 206 -19.47 8.96 21.33
N GLU A 207 -18.90 9.58 20.30
CA GLU A 207 -19.08 9.21 18.88
C GLU A 207 -17.85 8.47 18.32
N VAL A 208 -16.91 8.07 19.20
CA VAL A 208 -15.58 7.55 18.84
C VAL A 208 -15.61 6.32 17.93
N LEU A 209 -16.69 5.53 17.97
CA LEU A 209 -16.84 4.32 17.15
C LEU A 209 -17.43 4.58 15.77
N THR A 210 -18.08 5.72 15.57
CA THR A 210 -18.78 6.05 14.32
C THR A 210 -18.09 7.17 13.55
N LYS A 211 -17.48 8.13 14.26
CA LYS A 211 -16.88 9.33 13.62
C LYS A 211 -15.54 9.70 14.24
N PRO A 212 -14.58 10.19 13.44
CA PRO A 212 -13.34 10.74 13.96
C PRO A 212 -13.58 12.05 14.71
N PRO A 213 -12.75 12.39 15.72
CA PRO A 213 -12.76 13.70 16.36
C PRO A 213 -12.55 14.83 15.34
N SER A 214 -13.10 16.01 15.63
CA SER A 214 -13.07 17.16 14.72
C SER A 214 -11.67 17.66 14.33
N PHE A 215 -10.64 17.35 15.12
CA PHE A 215 -9.25 17.69 14.83
C PHE A 215 -8.53 16.66 13.94
N VAL A 216 -9.14 15.49 13.69
CA VAL A 216 -8.63 14.49 12.74
C VAL A 216 -9.14 14.87 11.35
N GLN A 217 -8.40 15.77 10.70
CA GLN A 217 -8.75 16.31 9.38
C GLN A 217 -7.68 15.99 8.32
N PRO A 218 -8.09 15.90 7.04
CA PRO A 218 -7.17 15.83 5.92
C PRO A 218 -6.36 17.13 5.76
N HIS A 219 -5.47 17.18 4.76
CA HIS A 219 -4.78 18.43 4.42
C HIS A 219 -5.83 19.50 4.01
N PRO A 220 -5.71 20.77 4.43
CA PRO A 220 -6.59 21.84 3.96
C PRO A 220 -6.61 21.93 2.42
N PRO A 221 -7.74 22.30 1.78
CA PRO A 221 -9.01 22.75 2.34
C PRO A 221 -10.02 21.63 2.64
N TYR A 222 -9.63 20.36 2.52
CA TYR A 222 -10.55 19.23 2.66
C TYR A 222 -10.96 19.04 4.13
N ASN A 223 -12.15 18.46 4.34
CA ASN A 223 -12.63 18.01 5.64
C ASN A 223 -13.08 16.55 5.56
N VAL A 224 -13.04 15.84 6.68
CA VAL A 224 -13.63 14.51 6.76
C VAL A 224 -15.15 14.61 6.65
N PHE A 225 -15.71 13.91 5.68
CA PHE A 225 -17.11 13.67 5.49
C PHE A 225 -17.44 12.21 5.84
N SER A 226 -18.38 11.99 6.75
CA SER A 226 -18.83 10.64 7.12
C SER A 226 -19.89 10.19 6.12
N ALA A 227 -19.45 9.54 5.03
CA ALA A 227 -20.31 9.19 3.91
C ALA A 227 -21.13 7.92 4.20
N PRO A 228 -22.47 7.94 4.08
CA PRO A 228 -23.29 6.74 4.25
C PRO A 228 -22.94 5.65 3.24
N VAL A 229 -22.91 4.40 3.68
CA VAL A 229 -22.73 3.25 2.77
C VAL A 229 -24.07 2.95 2.11
N HIS A 230 -24.18 3.17 0.80
CA HIS A 230 -25.43 2.85 0.09
C HIS A 230 -25.61 1.35 -0.10
N HIS A 231 -24.53 0.65 -0.47
CA HIS A 231 -24.54 -0.78 -0.71
C HIS A 231 -23.13 -1.37 -0.59
N ALA A 232 -23.05 -2.63 -0.15
CA ALA A 232 -21.80 -3.38 -0.06
C ALA A 232 -22.02 -4.86 -0.42
N ARG A 233 -21.10 -5.44 -1.19
CA ARG A 233 -21.15 -6.86 -1.58
C ARG A 233 -19.77 -7.47 -1.73
N GLU A 234 -19.67 -8.78 -1.53
CA GLU A 234 -18.46 -9.52 -1.87
C GLU A 234 -18.39 -9.76 -3.40
N LEU A 235 -17.23 -9.47 -3.99
CA LEU A 235 -16.94 -9.69 -5.41
C LEU A 235 -16.34 -11.09 -5.67
N THR A 236 -15.63 -11.62 -4.69
CA THR A 236 -15.01 -12.94 -4.73
C THR A 236 -16.00 -14.04 -4.38
N LYS A 237 -15.71 -15.27 -4.83
CA LYS A 237 -16.49 -16.46 -4.45
C LYS A 237 -15.90 -17.12 -3.20
N PRO A 238 -16.72 -17.88 -2.43
CA PRO A 238 -16.22 -18.71 -1.35
C PRO A 238 -15.06 -19.61 -1.81
N GLY A 239 -13.97 -19.63 -1.04
CA GLY A 239 -12.75 -20.37 -1.38
C GLY A 239 -11.70 -19.56 -2.14
N ALA A 240 -11.98 -18.32 -2.54
CA ALA A 240 -10.96 -17.40 -3.03
C ALA A 240 -9.88 -17.14 -1.96
N GLU A 241 -8.61 -17.09 -2.36
CA GLU A 241 -7.50 -16.89 -1.42
C GLU A 241 -7.54 -15.51 -0.73
N LYS A 242 -7.98 -14.48 -1.46
CA LYS A 242 -8.19 -13.14 -0.91
C LYS A 242 -9.62 -12.71 -1.16
N ARG A 243 -10.28 -12.20 -0.13
CA ARG A 243 -11.63 -11.62 -0.22
C ARG A 243 -11.56 -10.22 -0.82
N THR A 244 -12.49 -9.89 -1.70
CA THR A 244 -12.60 -8.54 -2.26
C THR A 244 -14.04 -8.05 -2.15
N PHE A 245 -14.24 -6.86 -1.60
CA PHE A 245 -15.55 -6.25 -1.42
C PHE A 245 -15.71 -5.03 -2.32
N HIS A 246 -16.94 -4.81 -2.79
CA HIS A 246 -17.39 -3.64 -3.50
C HIS A 246 -18.24 -2.77 -2.58
N PHE A 247 -18.14 -1.46 -2.73
CA PHE A 247 -18.94 -0.47 -2.03
C PHE A 247 -19.54 0.53 -3.01
N ASP A 248 -20.83 0.80 -2.88
CA ASP A 248 -21.49 2.03 -3.33
C ASP A 248 -21.57 2.98 -2.11
N ILE A 249 -21.01 4.18 -2.23
CA ILE A 249 -20.96 5.18 -1.15
C ILE A 249 -21.79 6.40 -1.57
N ASP A 250 -22.67 6.85 -0.68
CA ASP A 250 -23.53 8.01 -0.89
C ASP A 250 -22.77 9.32 -0.62
N VAL A 251 -22.62 10.13 -1.66
CA VAL A 251 -21.96 11.45 -1.64
C VAL A 251 -22.93 12.56 -2.04
N THR A 252 -24.24 12.34 -1.91
CA THR A 252 -25.27 13.33 -2.23
C THR A 252 -25.04 14.63 -1.47
N ASP A 253 -24.76 14.52 -0.17
CA ASP A 253 -24.54 15.66 0.73
C ASP A 253 -23.04 15.99 0.91
N TYR A 254 -22.15 15.45 0.06
CA TYR A 254 -20.74 15.78 0.12
C TYR A 254 -20.55 17.29 -0.18
N PRO A 255 -19.81 18.05 0.65
CA PRO A 255 -19.69 19.50 0.48
C PRO A 255 -19.11 19.91 -0.87
N ASP A 256 -19.60 21.04 -1.42
CA ASP A 256 -18.97 21.64 -2.59
C ASP A 256 -17.58 22.18 -2.24
N GLU A 257 -16.59 21.82 -3.05
CA GLU A 257 -15.18 22.17 -2.85
C GLU A 257 -14.71 23.09 -3.98
N GLY A 258 -15.50 24.13 -4.27
CA GLY A 258 -15.19 25.14 -5.27
C GLY A 258 -15.41 24.65 -6.70
N GLY A 259 -16.47 23.89 -6.95
CA GLY A 259 -16.83 23.40 -8.29
C GLY A 259 -16.00 22.21 -8.77
N VAL A 260 -15.22 21.57 -7.89
CA VAL A 260 -14.42 20.39 -8.21
C VAL A 260 -15.11 19.13 -7.71
N ASP A 261 -15.46 18.23 -8.63
CA ASP A 261 -16.24 17.04 -8.32
C ASP A 261 -15.44 15.72 -8.42
N PHE A 262 -15.99 14.60 -7.95
CA PHE A 262 -15.48 13.25 -8.20
C PHE A 262 -15.48 12.94 -9.70
N LYS A 263 -14.45 12.23 -10.17
CA LYS A 263 -14.30 11.88 -11.59
C LYS A 263 -13.76 10.47 -11.77
N VAL A 264 -13.97 9.94 -12.97
CA VAL A 264 -13.39 8.67 -13.43
C VAL A 264 -11.87 8.66 -13.18
N GLY A 265 -11.38 7.59 -12.53
CA GLY A 265 -9.96 7.44 -12.15
C GLY A 265 -9.53 8.30 -10.98
N GLY A 266 -10.45 9.05 -10.35
CA GLY A 266 -10.21 9.71 -9.08
C GLY A 266 -9.98 8.70 -7.95
N ALA A 267 -9.59 9.21 -6.80
CA ALA A 267 -9.43 8.42 -5.58
C ALA A 267 -10.04 9.16 -4.40
N ILE A 268 -10.39 8.41 -3.35
CA ILE A 268 -10.82 8.94 -2.06
C ILE A 268 -9.82 8.55 -0.98
N GLY A 269 -9.64 9.42 0.00
CA GLY A 269 -8.93 9.08 1.23
C GLY A 269 -9.94 8.67 2.29
N ILE A 270 -9.76 7.50 2.89
CA ILE A 270 -10.56 7.00 4.01
C ILE A 270 -9.71 7.10 5.27
N CYS A 271 -10.27 7.63 6.35
CA CYS A 271 -9.65 7.63 7.67
C CYS A 271 -10.19 6.43 8.46
N PRO A 272 -9.51 5.26 8.49
CA PRO A 272 -10.01 4.13 9.27
C PRO A 272 -9.60 4.26 10.76
N PRO A 273 -10.47 3.85 11.70
CA PRO A 273 -10.09 3.70 13.10
C PRO A 273 -9.29 2.40 13.34
N ASN A 274 -8.49 2.38 14.41
CA ASN A 274 -8.02 1.11 14.96
C ASN A 274 -9.21 0.27 15.46
N PRO A 275 -9.12 -1.07 15.42
CA PRO A 275 -10.18 -1.94 15.93
C PRO A 275 -10.43 -1.68 17.43
N PRO A 276 -11.70 -1.57 17.88
CA PRO A 276 -12.03 -1.27 19.28
C PRO A 276 -11.41 -2.26 20.29
N GLU A 277 -11.41 -3.54 19.93
CA GLU A 277 -10.83 -4.62 20.73
C GLU A 277 -9.31 -4.47 20.88
N MET A 278 -8.62 -3.98 19.85
CA MET A 278 -7.18 -3.70 19.89
C MET A 278 -6.88 -2.48 20.77
N VAL A 279 -7.73 -1.46 20.71
CA VAL A 279 -7.61 -0.27 21.57
C VAL A 279 -7.80 -0.64 23.05
N ASP A 280 -8.80 -1.48 23.35
CA ASP A 280 -9.02 -1.95 24.72
C ASP A 280 -7.87 -2.85 25.22
N ASP A 281 -7.31 -3.71 24.36
CA ASP A 281 -6.14 -4.53 24.70
C ASP A 281 -4.91 -3.67 25.05
N VAL A 282 -4.61 -2.63 24.26
CA VAL A 282 -3.53 -1.68 24.58
C VAL A 282 -3.77 -0.99 25.93
N PHE A 283 -5.01 -0.57 26.21
CA PHE A 283 -5.30 0.02 27.52
C PHE A 283 -5.13 -0.96 28.68
N ASP A 284 -5.53 -2.21 28.48
CA ASP A 284 -5.39 -3.27 29.47
C ASP A 284 -3.89 -3.56 29.75
N GLN A 285 -3.07 -3.69 28.70
CA GLN A 285 -1.62 -3.90 28.84
C GLN A 285 -0.91 -2.73 29.53
N LEU A 286 -1.28 -1.49 29.20
CA LEU A 286 -0.72 -0.28 29.84
C LEU A 286 -1.29 -0.03 31.26
N GLY A 287 -2.23 -0.86 31.74
CA GLY A 287 -2.84 -0.70 33.06
C GLY A 287 -3.72 0.55 33.21
N VAL A 288 -4.25 1.10 32.11
CA VAL A 288 -5.11 2.29 32.13
C VAL A 288 -6.51 1.92 32.62
N PRO A 289 -6.99 2.45 33.76
CA PRO A 289 -8.27 2.03 34.34
C PRO A 289 -9.47 2.30 33.41
N LYS A 290 -10.42 1.36 33.32
CA LYS A 290 -11.61 1.48 32.44
C LYS A 290 -12.38 2.79 32.66
N PHE A 291 -12.53 3.24 33.90
CA PHE A 291 -13.28 4.45 34.25
C PHE A 291 -12.63 5.77 33.80
N VAL A 292 -11.39 5.78 33.28
CA VAL A 292 -10.73 7.00 32.77
C VAL A 292 -10.52 7.03 31.25
N ARG A 293 -10.77 5.91 30.55
CA ARG A 293 -10.49 5.78 29.10
C ARG A 293 -11.33 6.76 28.27
N ASP A 294 -12.60 6.89 28.64
CA ASP A 294 -13.61 7.70 27.96
C ASP A 294 -13.87 9.05 28.66
N LYS A 295 -13.15 9.36 29.75
CA LYS A 295 -13.29 10.65 30.43
C LYS A 295 -12.61 11.75 29.61
N PRO A 296 -13.25 12.92 29.47
CA PRO A 296 -12.63 14.07 28.84
C PRO A 296 -11.32 14.46 29.52
N VAL A 297 -10.34 14.81 28.70
CA VAL A 297 -9.06 15.38 29.09
C VAL A 297 -8.72 16.54 28.17
N THR A 298 -7.92 17.46 28.69
CA THR A 298 -7.26 18.47 27.86
C THR A 298 -5.91 17.91 27.44
N LEU A 299 -5.77 17.60 26.15
CA LEU A 299 -4.51 17.21 25.55
C LEU A 299 -3.70 18.47 25.22
N LYS A 300 -2.47 18.55 25.73
CA LYS A 300 -1.50 19.57 25.33
C LYS A 300 -0.35 18.94 24.56
N THR A 301 0.05 19.56 23.44
CA THR A 301 1.18 19.09 22.63
C THR A 301 2.26 20.15 22.50
N GLN A 302 3.50 19.71 22.36
CA GLN A 302 4.60 20.54 21.87
C GLN A 302 4.32 21.03 20.42
N PRO A 303 5.17 21.92 19.85
CA PRO A 303 5.10 22.35 18.45
C PRO A 303 5.37 21.22 17.44
N ILE A 304 4.44 20.28 17.34
CA ILE A 304 4.47 19.12 16.45
C ILE A 304 3.17 19.05 15.64
N ARG A 305 3.09 18.15 14.66
CA ARG A 305 1.89 18.00 13.83
C ARG A 305 0.77 17.21 14.52
N TRP A 306 1.13 16.18 15.28
CA TRP A 306 0.20 15.31 16.00
C TRP A 306 -0.62 16.12 17.03
N PRO A 307 -1.92 15.79 17.29
CA PRO A 307 -2.69 14.62 16.81
C PRO A 307 -3.34 14.79 15.44
N THR A 308 -3.12 15.92 14.75
CA THR A 308 -3.69 16.18 13.41
C THR A 308 -2.84 15.54 12.33
N ILE A 309 -3.43 15.05 11.22
CA ILE A 309 -2.68 14.29 10.19
C ILE A 309 -1.84 15.18 9.29
N TRP A 310 -2.39 16.33 8.89
CA TRP A 310 -1.73 17.27 7.96
C TRP A 310 -1.84 18.73 8.40
N GLY A 311 -2.01 18.99 9.70
CA GLY A 311 -1.97 20.36 10.23
C GLY A 311 -0.55 20.92 10.35
N ASP A 312 -0.46 22.20 10.70
CA ASP A 312 0.82 22.89 10.93
C ASP A 312 1.58 22.31 12.14
N GLU A 313 2.89 22.48 12.18
CA GLU A 313 3.69 22.14 13.37
C GLU A 313 3.56 23.25 14.41
N LYS A 314 2.59 23.09 15.32
CA LYS A 314 2.28 24.07 16.37
C LYS A 314 1.81 23.40 17.66
N ALA A 315 2.03 24.09 18.78
CA ALA A 315 1.49 23.64 20.06
C ALA A 315 -0.03 23.65 19.98
N ARG A 316 -0.68 22.64 20.58
CA ARG A 316 -2.13 22.49 20.58
C ARG A 316 -2.63 22.23 21.99
N GLU A 317 -3.84 22.72 22.24
CA GLU A 317 -4.62 22.41 23.42
C GLU A 317 -6.01 21.97 22.94
N LEU A 318 -6.33 20.69 23.12
CA LEU A 318 -7.51 20.07 22.52
C LEU A 318 -8.29 19.29 23.58
N MET A 319 -9.62 19.40 23.55
CA MET A 319 -10.52 18.54 24.31
C MET A 319 -10.67 17.20 23.60
N THR A 320 -10.40 16.09 24.29
CA THR A 320 -10.49 14.74 23.73
C THR A 320 -10.63 13.68 24.83
N THR A 321 -10.67 12.40 24.47
CA THR A 321 -10.54 11.26 25.38
C THR A 321 -9.30 10.43 25.04
N ARG A 322 -8.83 9.63 25.99
CA ARG A 322 -7.73 8.69 25.72
C ARG A 322 -8.11 7.70 24.63
N ARG A 323 -9.38 7.26 24.61
CA ARG A 323 -9.91 6.32 23.62
C ARG A 323 -9.85 6.92 22.21
N GLU A 324 -10.26 8.18 22.05
CA GLU A 324 -10.20 8.85 20.74
C GLU A 324 -8.77 8.87 20.18
N LEU A 325 -7.78 9.16 21.02
CA LEU A 325 -6.38 9.23 20.59
C LEU A 325 -5.85 7.87 20.12
N LEU A 326 -6.12 6.78 20.86
CA LEU A 326 -5.74 5.43 20.42
C LEU A 326 -6.57 4.92 19.24
N THR A 327 -7.82 5.38 19.10
CA THR A 327 -8.70 4.92 18.02
C THR A 327 -8.35 5.59 16.69
N TRP A 328 -8.03 6.89 16.70
CA TRP A 328 -7.96 7.70 15.47
C TRP A 328 -6.61 8.38 15.19
N CYS A 329 -5.72 8.49 16.18
CA CYS A 329 -4.55 9.39 16.06
C CYS A 329 -3.20 8.67 16.01
N VAL A 330 -3.12 7.40 16.41
CA VAL A 330 -1.87 6.63 16.41
C VAL A 330 -2.03 5.28 15.71
N ASP A 331 -0.98 4.83 15.05
CA ASP A 331 -0.95 3.54 14.38
C ASP A 331 -0.46 2.45 15.34
N LEU A 332 -1.25 1.39 15.47
CA LEU A 332 -1.00 0.27 16.39
C LEU A 332 -0.51 -1.00 15.67
N GLN A 333 -0.60 -1.07 14.33
CA GLN A 333 -0.33 -2.33 13.63
C GLN A 333 0.22 -2.21 12.20
N SER A 334 0.29 -1.02 11.62
CA SER A 334 0.70 -0.88 10.21
C SER A 334 2.18 -0.56 10.03
N THR A 335 2.87 -0.08 11.07
CA THR A 335 4.29 0.28 11.02
C THR A 335 5.15 -0.69 11.83
N PRO A 336 6.32 -1.11 11.29
CA PRO A 336 7.30 -1.84 12.09
C PRO A 336 7.79 -1.02 13.30
N PRO A 337 8.15 -1.68 14.41
CA PRO A 337 8.49 -1.01 15.65
C PRO A 337 9.75 -0.13 15.54
N THR A 338 9.76 0.98 16.26
CA THR A 338 10.86 1.96 16.27
C THR A 338 11.75 1.77 17.48
N LYS A 339 13.03 2.18 17.38
CA LYS A 339 13.91 2.19 18.56
C LYS A 339 13.40 3.11 19.67
N GLN A 340 12.68 4.19 19.34
CA GLN A 340 12.09 5.09 20.33
C GLN A 340 11.00 4.38 21.15
N LEU A 341 10.13 3.61 20.50
CA LEU A 341 9.12 2.80 21.19
C LEU A 341 9.77 1.77 22.13
N LEU A 342 10.74 0.99 21.62
CA LEU A 342 11.44 -0.02 22.43
C LEU A 342 12.23 0.60 23.59
N ARG A 343 12.87 1.75 23.36
CA ARG A 343 13.59 2.50 24.40
C ARG A 343 12.67 3.01 25.50
N LEU A 344 11.49 3.51 25.14
CA LEU A 344 10.48 3.94 26.10
C LEU A 344 9.96 2.75 26.91
N MET A 345 9.64 1.63 26.25
CA MET A 345 9.22 0.40 26.92
C MET A 345 10.29 -0.09 27.91
N ALA A 346 11.58 -0.04 27.53
CA ALA A 346 12.68 -0.44 28.41
C ALA A 346 12.78 0.41 29.69
N GLU A 347 12.46 1.70 29.60
CA GLU A 347 12.48 2.59 30.77
C GLU A 347 11.44 2.15 31.81
N HIS A 348 10.28 1.75 31.33
CA HIS A 348 9.11 1.42 32.13
C HIS A 348 8.89 -0.08 32.29
N ALA A 349 9.91 -0.90 32.05
CA ALA A 349 9.91 -2.33 32.30
C ALA A 349 10.39 -2.63 33.73
N ASP A 350 9.51 -3.18 34.56
CA ASP A 350 9.83 -3.55 35.94
C ASP A 350 10.74 -4.81 35.99
N ALA A 351 10.60 -5.73 35.03
CA ALA A 351 11.40 -6.94 34.98
C ALA A 351 12.77 -6.66 34.34
N LEU A 352 13.86 -6.92 35.08
CA LEU A 352 15.23 -6.68 34.62
C LEU A 352 15.56 -7.40 33.31
N ASN A 353 15.07 -8.63 33.13
CA ASN A 353 15.27 -9.40 31.91
C ASN A 353 14.62 -8.73 30.69
N GLU A 354 13.34 -8.34 30.80
CA GLU A 354 12.61 -7.65 29.73
C GLU A 354 13.28 -6.31 29.39
N LYS A 355 13.63 -5.53 30.43
CA LYS A 355 14.38 -4.29 30.29
C LYS A 355 15.68 -4.50 29.52
N LYS A 356 16.46 -5.53 29.86
CA LYS A 356 17.74 -5.83 29.19
C LYS A 356 17.54 -6.18 27.72
N ILE A 357 16.53 -6.98 27.39
CA ILE A 357 16.22 -7.35 26.00
C ILE A 357 15.83 -6.10 25.20
N LEU A 358 14.95 -5.26 25.74
CA LEU A 358 14.52 -4.03 25.08
C LEU A 358 15.69 -3.05 24.87
N LEU A 359 16.57 -2.90 25.85
CA LEU A 359 17.79 -2.09 25.71
C LEU A 359 18.72 -2.68 24.63
N TYR A 360 18.92 -4.00 24.61
CA TYR A 360 19.72 -4.69 23.60
C TYR A 360 19.18 -4.41 22.19
N LEU A 361 17.87 -4.55 21.95
CA LEU A 361 17.25 -4.25 20.65
C LEU A 361 17.45 -2.80 20.19
N THR A 362 17.73 -1.87 21.10
CA THR A 362 17.99 -0.48 20.75
C THR A 362 19.48 -0.16 20.60
N SER A 363 20.38 -0.98 21.15
CA SER A 363 21.82 -0.76 21.20
C SER A 363 22.52 -1.05 19.85
N ALA A 364 23.84 -0.80 19.80
CA ALA A 364 24.68 -1.22 18.68
C ALA A 364 24.78 -2.75 18.57
N GLN A 365 24.83 -3.45 19.70
CA GLN A 365 24.97 -4.91 19.77
C GLN A 365 23.71 -5.65 19.28
N GLY A 366 22.51 -5.11 19.50
CA GLY A 366 21.27 -5.69 19.02
C GLY A 366 20.80 -5.20 17.65
N GLN A 367 21.64 -4.48 16.90
CA GLN A 367 21.27 -3.91 15.61
C GLN A 367 20.77 -4.96 14.61
N ALA A 368 21.40 -6.14 14.58
CA ALA A 368 20.96 -7.23 13.70
C ALA A 368 19.57 -7.77 14.11
N ALA A 369 19.35 -8.02 15.40
CA ALA A 369 18.06 -8.46 15.93
C ALA A 369 16.94 -7.42 15.68
N PHE A 370 17.25 -6.13 15.80
CA PHE A 370 16.32 -5.05 15.48
C PHE A 370 15.98 -4.96 14.00
N CYS A 371 16.96 -5.17 13.11
CA CYS A 371 16.71 -5.25 11.67
C CYS A 371 15.80 -6.45 11.35
N ASP A 372 16.11 -7.63 11.88
CA ASP A 372 15.30 -8.85 11.70
C ASP A 372 13.86 -8.64 12.20
N LEU A 373 13.68 -7.96 13.34
CA LEU A 373 12.36 -7.62 13.89
C LEU A 373 11.53 -6.72 12.95
N ARG A 374 12.18 -5.89 12.13
CA ARG A 374 11.53 -4.94 11.20
C ARG A 374 11.33 -5.48 9.80
N THR A 375 12.08 -6.51 9.41
CA THR A 375 11.99 -7.18 8.11
C THR A 375 11.11 -8.43 8.15
N GLY A 376 10.36 -8.66 9.22
CA GLY A 376 9.34 -9.71 9.27
C GLY A 376 7.96 -9.24 8.81
N SER A 377 6.95 -10.08 9.01
CA SER A 377 5.55 -9.64 9.07
C SER A 377 5.43 -8.55 10.13
N HIS A 378 4.74 -7.45 9.83
CA HIS A 378 4.70 -6.28 10.70
C HIS A 378 4.31 -6.65 12.13
N VAL A 379 5.23 -6.42 13.07
CA VAL A 379 5.01 -6.60 14.51
C VAL A 379 4.11 -5.49 15.02
N THR A 380 3.05 -5.86 15.71
CA THR A 380 2.06 -4.90 16.19
C THR A 380 2.45 -4.36 17.58
N VAL A 381 1.92 -3.19 17.92
CA VAL A 381 2.11 -2.57 19.22
C VAL A 381 1.55 -3.45 20.35
N PRO A 382 0.32 -4.02 20.25
CA PRO A 382 -0.17 -4.99 21.23
C PRO A 382 0.74 -6.20 21.38
N GLN A 383 1.27 -6.76 20.28
CA GLN A 383 2.20 -7.90 20.34
C GLN A 383 3.44 -7.58 21.19
N LEU A 384 4.02 -6.39 21.03
CA LEU A 384 5.17 -5.98 21.85
C LEU A 384 4.80 -5.84 23.33
N LEU A 385 3.64 -5.26 23.64
CA LEU A 385 3.19 -5.12 25.02
C LEU A 385 2.94 -6.48 25.69
N HIS A 386 2.35 -7.44 24.96
CA HIS A 386 2.19 -8.82 25.44
C HIS A 386 3.53 -9.57 25.55
N ALA A 387 4.48 -9.29 24.65
CA ALA A 387 5.82 -9.90 24.69
C ALA A 387 6.63 -9.43 25.90
N PHE A 388 6.44 -8.17 26.32
CA PHE A 388 7.12 -7.53 27.44
C PHE A 388 6.09 -6.97 28.45
N PRO A 389 5.37 -7.84 29.18
CA PRO A 389 4.23 -7.45 30.03
C PRO A 389 4.61 -6.59 31.25
N SER A 390 5.89 -6.56 31.63
CA SER A 390 6.36 -5.64 32.69
C SER A 390 6.55 -4.21 32.18
N ALA A 391 6.61 -4.00 30.86
CA ALA A 391 6.76 -2.68 30.24
C ALA A 391 5.43 -1.92 30.21
N LYS A 392 5.25 -0.97 31.14
CA LYS A 392 4.01 -0.19 31.30
C LYS A 392 4.25 1.31 31.16
N PRO A 393 4.65 1.80 29.97
CA PRO A 393 4.89 3.21 29.77
C PRO A 393 3.61 4.03 30.02
N PRO A 394 3.71 5.22 30.64
CA PRO A 394 2.59 6.14 30.76
C PRO A 394 2.00 6.46 29.39
N LEU A 395 0.66 6.48 29.28
CA LEU A 395 -0.03 6.63 28.00
C LEU A 395 0.39 7.88 27.21
N HIS A 396 0.64 9.02 27.86
CA HIS A 396 1.03 10.26 27.18
C HIS A 396 2.44 10.16 26.56
N ALA A 397 3.40 9.56 27.26
CA ALA A 397 4.73 9.25 26.75
C ALA A 397 4.64 8.23 25.60
N PHE A 398 3.76 7.22 25.74
CA PHE A 398 3.52 6.22 24.72
C PHE A 398 2.98 6.82 23.41
N LEU A 399 1.97 7.69 23.50
CA LEU A 399 1.43 8.42 22.34
C LEU A 399 2.49 9.32 21.67
N SER A 400 3.49 9.79 22.41
CA SER A 400 4.55 10.67 21.89
C SER A 400 5.52 9.96 20.93
N VAL A 401 5.63 8.63 21.01
CA VAL A 401 6.59 7.83 20.21
C VAL A 401 5.93 6.95 19.15
N LEU A 402 4.60 6.81 19.21
CA LEU A 402 3.86 6.06 18.21
C LEU A 402 3.71 6.87 16.92
N PRO A 403 3.79 6.21 15.75
CA PRO A 403 3.51 6.86 14.49
C PRO A 403 2.04 7.23 14.39
N GLN A 404 1.76 8.20 13.54
CA GLN A 404 0.41 8.67 13.30
C GLN A 404 -0.38 7.67 12.44
N LEU A 405 -1.67 7.53 12.74
CA LEU A 405 -2.59 6.76 11.91
C LEU A 405 -2.91 7.50 10.61
N MET A 406 -2.41 7.00 9.49
CA MET A 406 -2.60 7.63 8.17
C MET A 406 -3.89 7.18 7.47
N PRO A 407 -4.55 8.05 6.70
CA PRO A 407 -5.65 7.64 5.82
C PRO A 407 -5.18 6.70 4.70
N ARG A 408 -6.10 5.88 4.20
CA ARG A 408 -5.88 4.91 3.12
C ARG A 408 -6.60 5.37 1.87
N PHE A 409 -5.93 5.32 0.72
CA PHE A 409 -6.46 5.80 -0.54
C PHE A 409 -7.02 4.65 -1.38
N TYR A 410 -8.18 4.89 -2.01
CA TYR A 410 -8.87 3.92 -2.83
C TYR A 410 -9.33 4.57 -4.14
N SER A 411 -9.06 3.91 -5.27
CA SER A 411 -9.45 4.40 -6.59
C SER A 411 -10.93 4.16 -6.86
N LEU A 412 -11.59 5.14 -7.48
CA LEU A 412 -12.98 5.03 -7.89
C LEU A 412 -13.12 4.02 -9.03
N SER A 413 -14.14 3.17 -8.94
CA SER A 413 -14.42 2.07 -9.86
C SER A 413 -15.62 2.30 -10.78
N ASN A 414 -16.13 3.53 -10.79
CA ASN A 414 -17.22 3.97 -11.63
C ASN A 414 -16.95 5.33 -12.27
N ASP A 415 -17.86 5.72 -13.15
CA ASP A 415 -18.10 7.12 -13.49
C ASP A 415 -19.15 7.69 -12.54
N PRO A 416 -18.77 8.60 -11.62
CA PRO A 416 -19.69 9.18 -10.63
C PRO A 416 -20.88 9.91 -11.26
N HIS A 417 -20.71 10.48 -12.45
CA HIS A 417 -21.79 11.20 -13.13
C HIS A 417 -22.86 10.26 -13.70
N ILE A 418 -22.50 9.03 -14.10
CA ILE A 418 -23.46 8.03 -14.60
C ILE A 418 -24.14 7.30 -13.46
N SER A 419 -23.38 6.97 -12.42
CA SER A 419 -23.85 6.06 -11.38
C SER A 419 -25.05 6.64 -10.64
N SER A 420 -25.09 7.97 -10.55
CA SER A 420 -26.20 8.79 -10.07
C SER A 420 -27.48 8.72 -10.93
N ALA A 421 -27.38 8.22 -12.17
CA ALA A 421 -28.47 8.10 -13.14
C ALA A 421 -28.97 6.65 -13.37
N ARG A 422 -28.51 5.67 -12.56
CA ARG A 422 -28.92 4.26 -12.71
C ARG A 422 -30.42 4.07 -12.39
N PRO A 423 -31.16 3.28 -13.20
CA PRO A 423 -32.56 2.95 -12.89
C PRO A 423 -32.68 2.24 -11.53
N GLY A 424 -33.59 2.71 -10.67
CA GLY A 424 -33.84 2.11 -9.36
C GLY A 424 -33.18 2.83 -8.18
N ILE A 425 -32.34 3.84 -8.41
CA ILE A 425 -31.84 4.73 -7.37
C ILE A 425 -32.87 5.87 -7.17
N PRO A 426 -33.56 5.96 -6.00
CA PRO A 426 -34.52 7.02 -5.77
C PRO A 426 -33.83 8.40 -5.64
N GLY A 427 -34.30 9.39 -6.39
CA GLY A 427 -34.18 10.82 -6.03
C GLY A 427 -32.79 11.46 -6.07
N GLY A 428 -32.17 11.59 -7.26
CA GLY A 428 -31.02 12.50 -7.46
C GLY A 428 -29.77 12.19 -6.63
N ARG A 429 -29.69 11.00 -6.04
CA ARG A 429 -28.56 10.58 -5.22
C ARG A 429 -27.29 10.49 -6.04
N ARG A 430 -26.17 10.85 -5.41
CA ARG A 430 -24.84 10.81 -6.02
C ARG A 430 -24.04 9.68 -5.40
N LEU A 431 -23.63 8.71 -6.22
CA LEU A 431 -22.90 7.54 -5.75
C LEU A 431 -21.49 7.46 -6.35
N ILE A 432 -20.52 7.16 -5.50
CA ILE A 432 -19.19 6.72 -5.91
C ILE A 432 -19.01 5.24 -5.57
N GLU A 433 -18.25 4.52 -6.39
CA GLU A 433 -18.00 3.11 -6.20
C GLU A 433 -16.53 2.82 -5.98
N MET A 434 -16.20 1.85 -5.14
CA MET A 434 -14.83 1.36 -4.98
C MET A 434 -14.81 -0.15 -4.75
N ALA A 435 -13.63 -0.75 -4.93
CA ALA A 435 -13.37 -2.10 -4.48
C ALA A 435 -12.13 -2.16 -3.58
N VAL A 436 -12.15 -3.08 -2.62
CA VAL A 436 -11.06 -3.31 -1.67
C VAL A 436 -10.82 -4.81 -1.52
N THR A 437 -9.58 -5.24 -1.76
CA THR A 437 -9.13 -6.57 -1.38
C THR A 437 -8.65 -6.55 0.06
N ILE A 438 -9.06 -7.53 0.86
CA ILE A 438 -8.69 -7.61 2.26
C ILE A 438 -7.22 -8.04 2.37
N HIS A 439 -6.46 -7.23 3.10
CA HIS A 439 -5.07 -7.55 3.41
C HIS A 439 -5.05 -8.33 4.72
N GLU A 440 -4.45 -9.51 4.70
CA GLU A 440 -4.44 -10.43 5.83
C GLU A 440 -3.06 -11.03 6.06
N ASP A 441 -2.58 -10.91 7.28
CA ASP A 441 -1.35 -11.53 7.76
C ASP A 441 -1.66 -12.56 8.85
N PRO A 442 -0.78 -13.55 9.06
CA PRO A 442 -0.79 -14.35 10.28
C PRO A 442 -0.70 -13.43 11.52
N ASP A 443 -1.51 -13.74 12.53
CA ASP A 443 -1.41 -13.08 13.83
C ASP A 443 -0.33 -13.77 14.69
N TRP A 444 0.14 -13.10 15.74
CA TRP A 444 1.01 -13.71 16.73
C TRP A 444 0.27 -14.71 17.61
N GLN A 445 -1.06 -14.56 17.74
CA GLN A 445 -1.95 -15.53 18.36
C GLN A 445 -2.14 -16.72 17.42
N ALA A 446 -1.75 -17.91 17.87
CA ALA A 446 -1.75 -19.13 17.09
C ALA A 446 -3.11 -19.41 16.45
N GLY A 447 -3.08 -19.69 15.14
CA GLY A 447 -4.27 -20.01 14.36
C GLY A 447 -5.14 -18.80 13.99
N LYS A 448 -4.78 -17.58 14.41
CA LYS A 448 -5.50 -16.36 14.03
C LYS A 448 -4.82 -15.63 12.88
N ARG A 449 -5.61 -14.80 12.20
CA ARG A 449 -5.14 -13.86 11.18
C ARG A 449 -5.57 -12.46 11.58
N ARG A 450 -4.73 -11.47 11.24
CA ARG A 450 -5.06 -10.05 11.37
C ARG A 450 -5.28 -9.44 10.02
N THR A 451 -6.24 -8.54 9.96
CA THR A 451 -6.51 -7.71 8.78
C THR A 451 -5.73 -6.40 8.86
N GLY A 452 -5.40 -5.80 7.71
CA GLY A 452 -4.90 -4.42 7.68
C GLY A 452 -5.91 -3.42 8.27
N VAL A 453 -5.45 -2.28 8.80
CA VAL A 453 -6.35 -1.29 9.46
C VAL A 453 -7.48 -0.83 8.54
N GLY A 454 -7.14 -0.35 7.34
CA GLY A 454 -8.11 0.19 6.38
C GLY A 454 -9.00 -0.88 5.75
N SER A 455 -8.41 -1.95 5.23
CA SER A 455 -9.18 -3.02 4.58
C SER A 455 -10.01 -3.82 5.59
N GLY A 456 -9.49 -4.11 6.79
CA GLY A 456 -10.25 -4.75 7.86
C GLY A 456 -11.38 -3.88 8.41
N TYR A 457 -11.19 -2.56 8.50
CA TYR A 457 -12.29 -1.64 8.79
C TYR A 457 -13.40 -1.76 7.76
N LEU A 458 -13.06 -1.69 6.47
CA LEU A 458 -14.03 -1.82 5.39
C LEU A 458 -14.70 -3.19 5.38
N GLU A 459 -13.96 -4.28 5.59
CA GLU A 459 -14.54 -5.62 5.72
C GLU A 459 -15.62 -5.68 6.79
N ARG A 460 -15.37 -5.17 8.00
CA ARG A 460 -16.37 -5.14 9.08
C ARG A 460 -17.61 -4.35 8.70
N ILE A 461 -17.45 -3.25 7.96
CA ILE A 461 -18.58 -2.45 7.45
C ILE A 461 -19.36 -3.25 6.40
N ALA A 462 -18.70 -3.89 5.44
CA ALA A 462 -19.35 -4.72 4.42
C ALA A 462 -20.10 -5.89 5.04
N GLN A 463 -19.49 -6.61 5.99
CA GLN A 463 -20.13 -7.75 6.66
C GLN A 463 -21.38 -7.31 7.41
N LYS A 464 -21.33 -6.23 8.20
CA LYS A 464 -22.51 -5.66 8.87
C LYS A 464 -23.62 -5.32 7.87
N PHE A 465 -23.27 -4.74 6.73
CA PHE A 465 -24.24 -4.41 5.69
C PHE A 465 -24.89 -5.68 5.11
N ILE A 466 -24.07 -6.65 4.69
CA ILE A 466 -24.51 -7.90 4.06
C ILE A 466 -25.37 -8.73 5.03
N GLU A 467 -24.94 -8.89 6.28
CA GLU A 467 -25.66 -9.63 7.32
C GLU A 467 -27.02 -8.98 7.63
N ALA A 468 -27.09 -7.65 7.63
CA ALA A 468 -28.33 -6.91 7.83
C ALA A 468 -29.31 -7.10 6.66
N GLU A 469 -28.84 -7.03 5.42
CA GLU A 469 -29.68 -7.35 4.24
C GLU A 469 -30.19 -8.79 4.28
N GLN A 470 -29.32 -9.75 4.60
CA GLN A 470 -29.69 -11.16 4.76
C GLN A 470 -30.72 -11.38 5.88
N SER A 471 -30.68 -10.55 6.92
CA SER A 471 -31.66 -10.53 8.01
C SER A 471 -32.97 -9.81 7.66
N GLY A 472 -33.11 -9.31 6.43
CA GLY A 472 -34.31 -8.64 5.92
C GLY A 472 -34.39 -7.14 6.21
N ILE A 473 -33.32 -6.52 6.68
CA ILE A 473 -33.24 -5.06 6.86
C ILE A 473 -33.11 -4.41 5.47
N ARG A 474 -34.12 -3.63 5.07
CA ARG A 474 -34.19 -3.02 3.73
C ARG A 474 -33.24 -1.83 3.52
N ASP A 475 -32.86 -1.15 4.60
CA ASP A 475 -31.91 -0.03 4.58
C ASP A 475 -30.91 -0.18 5.73
N PRO A 476 -29.93 -1.10 5.59
CA PRO A 476 -28.93 -1.33 6.63
C PRO A 476 -28.15 -0.08 7.00
N ALA A 477 -27.88 0.79 6.02
CA ALA A 477 -27.08 1.98 6.18
C ALA A 477 -27.66 2.92 7.24
N HIS A 478 -28.96 3.23 7.12
CA HIS A 478 -29.65 4.13 8.03
C HIS A 478 -29.94 3.47 9.37
N VAL A 479 -30.32 2.19 9.38
CA VAL A 479 -30.68 1.47 10.61
C VAL A 479 -29.46 1.23 11.52
N LEU A 480 -28.30 0.96 10.92
CA LEU A 480 -27.06 0.64 11.65
C LEU A 480 -26.06 1.81 11.69
N ASP A 481 -26.41 2.99 11.15
CA ASP A 481 -25.53 4.16 11.03
C ASP A 481 -24.18 3.82 10.37
N LEU A 482 -24.21 3.06 9.27
CA LEU A 482 -23.00 2.64 8.55
C LEU A 482 -22.50 3.79 7.69
N SER A 483 -21.44 4.44 8.15
CA SER A 483 -20.75 5.49 7.41
C SER A 483 -19.25 5.26 7.32
N ILE A 484 -18.63 5.83 6.29
CA ILE A 484 -17.19 5.76 6.03
C ILE A 484 -16.63 7.18 6.17
N PRO A 485 -15.73 7.44 7.14
CA PRO A 485 -15.07 8.72 7.26
C PRO A 485 -14.09 8.87 6.10
N MET A 486 -14.44 9.72 5.14
CA MET A 486 -13.67 9.91 3.92
C MET A 486 -13.52 11.38 3.55
N PHE A 487 -12.61 11.65 2.63
CA PHE A 487 -12.49 12.93 1.96
C PHE A 487 -12.13 12.67 0.50
N ARG A 488 -12.47 13.61 -0.37
CA ARG A 488 -12.07 13.54 -1.77
C ARG A 488 -10.55 13.63 -1.85
N GLY A 489 -9.92 12.62 -2.43
CA GLY A 489 -8.47 12.59 -2.55
C GLY A 489 -7.97 13.73 -3.43
N LEU A 490 -6.73 14.16 -3.20
CA LEU A 490 -6.06 15.13 -4.07
C LEU A 490 -6.20 14.67 -5.53
N MET A 491 -6.78 15.52 -6.39
CA MET A 491 -6.97 15.29 -7.83
C MET A 491 -5.65 15.29 -8.62
N ALA A 492 -4.69 14.52 -8.13
CA ALA A 492 -3.39 14.30 -8.71
C ALA A 492 -3.19 12.84 -9.13
N ASN A 493 -4.21 11.98 -9.05
CA ASN A 493 -4.13 10.65 -9.63
C ASN A 493 -3.87 10.79 -11.15
N PRO A 494 -2.72 10.32 -11.66
CA PRO A 494 -2.40 10.36 -13.08
C PRO A 494 -3.47 9.70 -13.94
N LEU A 495 -4.14 8.63 -13.45
CA LEU A 495 -5.27 7.99 -14.11
C LEU A 495 -6.37 9.00 -14.45
N SER A 496 -6.77 9.82 -13.48
CA SER A 496 -7.83 10.82 -13.65
C SER A 496 -7.44 12.04 -14.49
N ARG A 497 -6.14 12.35 -14.61
CA ARG A 497 -5.66 13.54 -15.34
C ARG A 497 -5.46 13.24 -16.82
N GLN A 498 -4.96 12.04 -17.11
CA GLN A 498 -4.61 11.62 -18.46
C GLN A 498 -5.75 10.88 -19.15
N PHE A 499 -6.87 10.67 -18.48
CA PHE A 499 -8.11 10.20 -19.09
C PHE A 499 -8.75 11.31 -19.94
N GLY A 500 -8.60 11.24 -21.28
CA GLY A 500 -9.24 12.18 -22.21
C GLY A 500 -9.07 11.79 -23.69
N GLY A 501 -9.97 12.19 -24.59
CA GLY A 501 -9.92 11.84 -26.02
C GLY A 501 -10.47 10.45 -26.35
N ASP A 502 -10.65 10.14 -27.64
CA ASP A 502 -11.29 8.92 -28.17
C ASP A 502 -10.28 7.90 -28.75
N GLY A 503 -8.99 8.11 -28.43
CA GLY A 503 -7.87 7.28 -28.88
C GLY A 503 -7.85 5.87 -28.29
N PRO A 504 -7.09 4.96 -28.91
CA PRO A 504 -6.96 3.59 -28.45
C PRO A 504 -6.34 3.52 -27.04
N MET A 505 -6.83 2.60 -26.20
CA MET A 505 -6.33 2.41 -24.84
C MET A 505 -6.10 0.95 -24.48
N MET A 506 -4.97 0.69 -23.82
CA MET A 506 -4.62 -0.60 -23.21
C MET A 506 -4.63 -0.44 -21.69
N LEU A 507 -5.44 -1.26 -21.01
CA LEU A 507 -5.65 -1.25 -19.57
C LEU A 507 -5.10 -2.57 -19.01
N ILE A 508 -4.11 -2.53 -18.13
CA ILE A 508 -3.43 -3.72 -17.60
C ILE A 508 -3.60 -3.74 -16.09
N GLY A 509 -4.45 -4.63 -15.59
CA GLY A 509 -4.86 -4.65 -14.18
C GLY A 509 -4.79 -6.05 -13.58
N ALA A 510 -4.19 -6.20 -12.40
CA ALA A 510 -4.20 -7.47 -11.67
C ALA A 510 -5.02 -7.37 -10.38
N GLY A 511 -5.89 -8.36 -10.13
CA GLY A 511 -6.80 -8.38 -8.98
C GLY A 511 -7.66 -7.11 -8.90
N VAL A 512 -7.65 -6.43 -7.75
CA VAL A 512 -8.37 -5.16 -7.56
C VAL A 512 -7.83 -4.00 -8.41
N GLY A 513 -6.69 -4.17 -9.09
CA GLY A 513 -6.22 -3.26 -10.15
C GLY A 513 -7.22 -3.05 -11.31
N MET A 514 -8.19 -3.95 -11.47
CA MET A 514 -9.31 -3.77 -12.41
C MET A 514 -10.28 -2.66 -11.99
N ALA A 515 -10.33 -2.28 -10.70
CA ALA A 515 -11.31 -1.35 -10.17
C ALA A 515 -11.36 -0.01 -10.93
N PRO A 516 -10.28 0.77 -11.08
CA PRO A 516 -10.34 2.04 -11.82
C PRO A 516 -10.70 1.88 -13.30
N PHE A 517 -10.30 0.77 -13.91
CA PHE A 517 -10.57 0.50 -15.33
C PHE A 517 -12.04 0.24 -15.61
N ARG A 518 -12.80 -0.29 -14.65
CA ARG A 518 -14.26 -0.42 -14.78
C ARG A 518 -14.91 0.93 -15.09
N GLY A 519 -14.56 1.99 -14.37
CA GLY A 519 -15.07 3.34 -14.62
C GLY A 519 -14.67 3.88 -16.00
N PHE A 520 -13.44 3.59 -16.44
CA PHE A 520 -12.90 4.04 -17.74
C PHE A 520 -13.68 3.44 -18.89
N ILE A 521 -13.87 2.12 -18.83
CA ILE A 521 -14.54 1.34 -19.87
C ILE A 521 -16.02 1.73 -19.93
N LEU A 522 -16.72 1.79 -18.80
CA LEU A 522 -18.14 2.17 -18.77
C LEU A 522 -18.36 3.60 -19.28
N ASN A 523 -17.43 4.52 -19.02
CA ASN A 523 -17.50 5.87 -19.57
C ASN A 523 -17.31 5.88 -21.09
N ARG A 524 -16.30 5.15 -21.61
CA ARG A 524 -16.02 5.06 -23.05
C ARG A 524 -17.11 4.34 -23.83
N LEU A 525 -17.70 3.29 -23.27
CA LEU A 525 -18.77 2.49 -23.90
C LEU A 525 -20.07 3.27 -24.14
N LYS A 526 -20.23 4.49 -23.58
CA LYS A 526 -21.30 5.42 -23.97
C LYS A 526 -21.23 5.77 -25.46
N ASN A 527 -20.02 5.90 -25.98
CA ASN A 527 -19.76 6.16 -27.38
C ASN A 527 -19.53 4.81 -28.06
N ALA A 528 -20.53 4.30 -28.80
CA ALA A 528 -20.47 2.98 -29.44
C ALA A 528 -19.23 2.80 -30.34
N ASN A 529 -18.69 3.89 -30.90
CA ASN A 529 -17.48 3.90 -31.74
C ASN A 529 -16.17 3.66 -30.98
N CYS A 530 -16.21 3.51 -29.65
CA CYS A 530 -15.03 3.33 -28.81
C CYS A 530 -14.79 1.88 -28.37
N ALA A 531 -15.77 0.97 -28.52
CA ALA A 531 -15.64 -0.41 -28.02
C ALA A 531 -14.45 -1.15 -28.63
N ASN A 532 -14.21 -0.97 -29.94
CA ASN A 532 -13.09 -1.57 -30.68
C ASN A 532 -11.74 -0.87 -30.46
N LYS A 533 -11.66 0.08 -29.53
CA LYS A 533 -10.46 0.86 -29.21
C LYS A 533 -10.00 0.66 -27.76
N ILE A 534 -10.55 -0.34 -27.07
CA ILE A 534 -10.27 -0.59 -25.65
C ILE A 534 -9.82 -2.04 -25.52
N TRP A 535 -8.66 -2.22 -24.92
CA TRP A 535 -8.13 -3.53 -24.55
C TRP A 535 -7.88 -3.56 -23.06
N LEU A 536 -8.36 -4.61 -22.39
CA LEU A 536 -8.18 -4.84 -20.97
C LEU A 536 -7.52 -6.20 -20.76
N VAL A 537 -6.36 -6.22 -20.11
CA VAL A 537 -5.71 -7.43 -19.62
C VAL A 537 -5.92 -7.52 -18.12
N GLN A 538 -6.78 -8.44 -17.68
CA GLN A 538 -7.11 -8.68 -16.27
C GLN A 538 -6.37 -9.93 -15.75
N GLY A 539 -5.46 -9.73 -14.79
CA GLY A 539 -4.78 -10.82 -14.10
C GLY A 539 -5.56 -11.31 -12.87
N VAL A 540 -5.79 -12.61 -12.77
CA VAL A 540 -6.49 -13.27 -11.65
C VAL A 540 -5.77 -14.57 -11.26
N ARG A 541 -6.14 -15.20 -10.15
CA ARG A 541 -5.62 -16.54 -9.80
C ARG A 541 -6.41 -17.61 -10.51
N ASP A 542 -7.72 -17.57 -10.31
CA ASP A 542 -8.69 -18.51 -10.85
C ASP A 542 -9.96 -17.73 -11.22
N SER A 543 -10.32 -17.76 -12.51
CA SER A 543 -11.48 -17.01 -13.00
C SER A 543 -12.79 -17.41 -12.32
N MET A 544 -12.88 -18.63 -11.78
CA MET A 544 -14.09 -19.09 -11.08
C MET A 544 -14.20 -18.53 -9.65
N LEU A 545 -13.11 -18.02 -9.07
CA LEU A 545 -13.04 -17.61 -7.67
C LEU A 545 -12.80 -16.11 -7.49
N ASP A 546 -11.83 -15.54 -8.23
CA ASP A 546 -11.36 -14.16 -8.01
C ASP A 546 -11.41 -13.26 -9.25
N GLU A 547 -12.18 -13.63 -10.28
CA GLU A 547 -12.56 -12.71 -11.36
C GLU A 547 -13.60 -11.71 -10.88
N ILE A 548 -13.12 -10.53 -10.47
CA ILE A 548 -14.00 -9.44 -10.09
C ILE A 548 -14.65 -8.78 -11.32
N TYR A 549 -15.89 -8.33 -11.16
CA TYR A 549 -16.68 -7.61 -12.17
C TYR A 549 -16.93 -8.38 -13.47
N SER A 550 -16.98 -9.71 -13.40
CA SER A 550 -17.35 -10.56 -14.54
C SER A 550 -18.80 -10.26 -15.00
N GLY A 551 -18.98 -10.03 -16.29
CA GLY A 551 -20.28 -9.72 -16.90
C GLY A 551 -20.71 -8.24 -16.84
N GLU A 552 -19.98 -7.38 -16.12
CA GLU A 552 -20.39 -5.98 -15.92
C GLU A 552 -20.06 -5.06 -17.11
N LEU A 553 -19.28 -5.51 -18.10
CA LEU A 553 -18.95 -4.73 -19.30
C LEU A 553 -19.96 -4.97 -20.45
N GLY A 554 -20.97 -5.81 -20.24
CA GLY A 554 -22.04 -6.06 -21.20
C GLY A 554 -21.60 -6.83 -22.45
N ALA A 555 -22.22 -6.54 -23.59
CA ALA A 555 -22.05 -7.33 -24.82
C ALA A 555 -20.62 -7.32 -25.38
N HIS A 556 -19.86 -6.24 -25.14
CA HIS A 556 -18.49 -6.06 -25.66
C HIS A 556 -17.41 -6.69 -24.75
N GLU A 557 -17.79 -7.31 -23.62
CA GLU A 557 -16.83 -7.80 -22.64
C GLU A 557 -15.81 -8.78 -23.24
N ARG A 558 -16.25 -9.68 -24.12
CA ARG A 558 -15.37 -10.67 -24.75
C ARG A 558 -14.39 -10.07 -25.75
N GLU A 559 -14.74 -8.93 -26.35
CA GLU A 559 -13.90 -8.21 -27.32
C GLU A 559 -12.86 -7.34 -26.60
N ILE A 560 -13.25 -6.75 -25.47
CA ILE A 560 -12.43 -5.82 -24.70
C ILE A 560 -11.52 -6.54 -23.70
N LYS A 561 -12.04 -7.54 -22.99
CA LYS A 561 -11.41 -8.11 -21.78
C LYS A 561 -10.76 -9.46 -22.04
N LYS A 562 -9.46 -9.52 -21.76
CA LYS A 562 -8.66 -10.75 -21.70
C LYS A 562 -8.32 -11.09 -20.26
N VAL A 563 -8.80 -12.24 -19.78
CA VAL A 563 -8.48 -12.76 -18.44
C VAL A 563 -7.26 -13.67 -18.51
N VAL A 564 -6.27 -13.40 -17.64
CA VAL A 564 -5.03 -14.16 -17.50
C VAL A 564 -4.99 -14.80 -16.12
N GLN A 565 -4.80 -16.12 -16.07
CA GLN A 565 -4.90 -16.91 -14.83
C GLN A 565 -3.53 -17.43 -14.38
N SER A 566 -3.14 -17.07 -13.17
CA SER A 566 -1.85 -17.48 -12.60
C SER A 566 -1.85 -18.89 -12.00
N ARG A 567 -3.02 -19.43 -11.61
CA ARG A 567 -3.14 -20.74 -10.95
C ARG A 567 -3.92 -21.79 -11.74
N ARG A 568 -4.16 -21.55 -13.02
CA ARG A 568 -4.84 -22.53 -13.88
C ARG A 568 -3.96 -23.78 -14.06
N ALA A 569 -4.56 -24.95 -13.90
CA ALA A 569 -3.88 -26.23 -14.10
C ALA A 569 -3.20 -26.29 -15.49
N GLY A 570 -1.90 -26.56 -15.51
CA GLY A 570 -1.11 -26.81 -16.72
C GLY A 570 -0.23 -25.66 -17.22
N THR A 571 -0.57 -24.39 -16.98
CA THR A 571 0.30 -23.24 -17.31
C THR A 571 0.00 -22.04 -16.42
N ALA A 572 0.95 -21.62 -15.58
CA ALA A 572 0.87 -20.36 -14.85
C ALA A 572 1.22 -19.21 -15.78
N ARG A 573 0.33 -18.22 -15.91
CA ARG A 573 0.53 -17.07 -16.79
C ARG A 573 0.22 -15.79 -16.03
N TYR A 574 0.95 -14.73 -16.37
CA TYR A 574 0.78 -13.41 -15.79
C TYR A 574 0.51 -12.37 -16.85
N VAL A 575 0.04 -11.20 -16.43
CA VAL A 575 -0.35 -10.11 -17.34
C VAL A 575 0.79 -9.67 -18.25
N GLN A 576 2.05 -9.69 -17.77
CA GLN A 576 3.22 -9.38 -18.58
C GLN A 576 3.48 -10.39 -19.72
N ASP A 577 3.03 -11.64 -19.58
CA ASP A 577 3.14 -12.63 -20.64
C ASP A 577 2.12 -12.35 -21.74
N GLU A 578 0.91 -11.93 -21.35
CA GLU A 578 -0.13 -11.52 -22.28
C GLU A 578 0.25 -10.22 -23.01
N VAL A 579 0.88 -9.27 -22.33
CA VAL A 579 1.44 -8.05 -22.94
C VAL A 579 2.42 -8.39 -24.07
N ARG A 580 3.34 -9.35 -23.85
CA ARG A 580 4.29 -9.79 -24.90
C ARG A 580 3.59 -10.47 -26.07
N MET A 581 2.61 -11.33 -25.81
CA MET A 581 1.87 -11.98 -26.89
C MET A 581 1.04 -11.00 -27.72
N GLN A 582 0.51 -9.96 -27.09
CA GLN A 582 -0.26 -8.92 -27.75
C GLN A 582 0.63 -7.75 -28.21
N ALA A 583 1.90 -8.02 -28.53
CA ALA A 583 2.89 -7.01 -28.94
C ALA A 583 2.37 -6.08 -30.05
N ASP A 584 1.66 -6.62 -31.04
CA ASP A 584 1.08 -5.82 -32.14
C ASP A 584 0.02 -4.83 -31.66
N VAL A 585 -0.84 -5.26 -30.72
CA VAL A 585 -1.87 -4.38 -30.12
C VAL A 585 -1.22 -3.32 -29.24
N VAL A 586 -0.26 -3.73 -28.40
CA VAL A 586 0.49 -2.82 -27.52
C VAL A 586 1.19 -1.74 -28.35
N TRP A 587 1.87 -2.14 -29.42
CA TRP A 587 2.54 -1.22 -30.35
C TRP A 587 1.54 -0.31 -31.07
N PHE A 588 0.45 -0.87 -31.61
CA PHE A 588 -0.62 -0.11 -32.24
C PHE A 588 -1.18 0.98 -31.31
N VAL A 589 -1.45 0.63 -30.05
CA VAL A 589 -1.95 1.57 -29.04
C VAL A 589 -0.92 2.66 -28.76
N ILE A 590 0.31 2.31 -28.34
CA ILE A 590 1.26 3.33 -27.86
C ILE A 590 1.86 4.20 -28.96
N ASN A 591 1.88 3.70 -30.20
CA ASN A 591 2.36 4.43 -31.36
C ASN A 591 1.30 5.39 -31.95
N ALA A 592 0.03 5.25 -31.58
CA ALA A 592 -1.00 6.21 -31.95
C ALA A 592 -0.77 7.57 -31.28
N LEU A 593 -1.13 8.66 -31.98
CA LEU A 593 -0.99 10.04 -31.48
C LEU A 593 -1.67 10.26 -30.12
N ASP A 594 -2.87 9.72 -29.94
CA ASP A 594 -3.71 9.85 -28.75
C ASP A 594 -3.85 8.54 -27.96
N GLY A 595 -2.99 7.56 -28.27
CA GLY A 595 -3.00 6.25 -27.65
C GLY A 595 -2.42 6.24 -26.24
N ARG A 596 -2.99 5.41 -25.36
CA ARG A 596 -2.61 5.36 -23.94
C ARG A 596 -2.53 3.95 -23.36
N VAL A 597 -1.56 3.76 -22.48
CA VAL A 597 -1.37 2.52 -21.72
C VAL A 597 -1.48 2.84 -20.22
N PHE A 598 -2.38 2.16 -19.54
CA PHE A 598 -2.61 2.30 -18.11
C PHE A 598 -2.31 0.97 -17.40
N VAL A 599 -1.55 1.03 -16.31
CA VAL A 599 -1.17 -0.13 -15.50
C VAL A 599 -1.62 0.09 -14.06
N CYS A 600 -2.29 -0.90 -13.46
CA CYS A 600 -2.85 -0.78 -12.12
C CYS A 600 -2.75 -2.09 -11.32
N GLY A 601 -2.30 -2.02 -10.06
CA GLY A 601 -2.14 -3.19 -9.18
C GLY A 601 -0.86 -3.16 -8.34
N SER A 602 -0.35 -4.32 -7.96
CA SER A 602 0.87 -4.41 -7.13
C SER A 602 2.10 -3.87 -7.87
N SER A 603 2.87 -3.01 -7.22
CA SER A 603 4.10 -2.45 -7.77
C SER A 603 5.16 -3.52 -8.00
N LYS A 604 5.30 -4.42 -7.03
CA LYS A 604 6.33 -5.47 -7.03
C LYS A 604 5.88 -6.68 -7.81
N GLY A 605 6.76 -7.19 -8.66
CA GLY A 605 6.46 -8.32 -9.53
C GLY A 605 5.55 -7.96 -10.71
N MET A 606 4.35 -7.42 -10.46
CA MET A 606 3.40 -7.07 -11.54
C MET A 606 3.82 -5.79 -12.27
N GLY A 607 3.90 -4.64 -11.59
CA GLY A 607 4.27 -3.37 -12.23
C GLY A 607 5.64 -3.41 -12.91
N GLU A 608 6.66 -3.90 -12.20
CA GLU A 608 8.01 -4.12 -12.74
C GLU A 608 8.00 -5.07 -13.94
N GLY A 609 7.30 -6.20 -13.84
CA GLY A 609 7.21 -7.21 -14.89
C GLY A 609 6.51 -6.69 -16.15
N VAL A 610 5.43 -5.93 -15.99
CA VAL A 610 4.72 -5.27 -17.10
C VAL A 610 5.60 -4.22 -17.76
N HIS A 611 6.33 -3.40 -16.99
CA HIS A 611 7.23 -2.40 -17.56
C HIS A 611 8.33 -3.04 -18.41
N GLN A 612 8.93 -4.15 -17.95
CA GLN A 612 9.91 -4.90 -18.75
C GLN A 612 9.27 -5.49 -20.02
N ALA A 613 8.07 -6.05 -19.92
CA ALA A 613 7.35 -6.56 -21.10
C ALA A 613 7.05 -5.46 -22.13
N LEU A 614 6.71 -4.25 -21.68
CA LEU A 614 6.51 -3.09 -22.55
C LEU A 614 7.80 -2.67 -23.25
N ILE A 615 8.95 -2.69 -22.56
CA ILE A 615 10.27 -2.46 -23.17
C ILE A 615 10.55 -3.51 -24.24
N ASP A 616 10.37 -4.79 -23.93
CA ASP A 616 10.58 -5.90 -24.87
C ASP A 616 9.75 -5.72 -26.15
N VAL A 617 8.46 -5.37 -26.02
CA VAL A 617 7.56 -5.11 -27.16
C VAL A 617 8.07 -3.94 -28.00
N THR A 618 8.50 -2.84 -27.38
CA THR A 618 9.01 -1.67 -28.13
C THR A 618 10.34 -1.95 -28.82
N MET A 619 11.20 -2.79 -28.24
CA MET A 619 12.42 -3.24 -28.91
C MET A 619 12.08 -4.08 -30.16
N GLU A 620 11.16 -5.04 -30.03
CA GLU A 620 10.76 -5.92 -31.13
C GLU A 620 10.02 -5.17 -32.24
N LYS A 621 9.01 -4.37 -31.91
CA LYS A 621 8.10 -3.74 -32.88
C LYS A 621 8.60 -2.39 -33.39
N GLY A 622 9.37 -1.68 -32.56
CA GLY A 622 9.99 -0.40 -32.93
C GLY A 622 11.38 -0.53 -33.53
N ASN A 623 11.96 -1.73 -33.54
CA ASN A 623 13.36 -1.99 -33.93
C ASN A 623 14.34 -1.07 -33.17
N LEU A 624 14.06 -0.87 -31.88
CA LEU A 624 14.85 -0.05 -30.96
C LEU A 624 15.78 -0.93 -30.13
N ASN A 625 16.94 -0.40 -29.77
CA ASN A 625 17.75 -1.02 -28.72
C ASN A 625 17.13 -0.76 -27.33
N ARG A 626 17.69 -1.38 -26.28
CA ARG A 626 17.15 -1.29 -24.93
C ARG A 626 17.14 0.14 -24.37
N GLU A 627 18.23 0.90 -24.57
CA GLU A 627 18.36 2.27 -24.07
C GLU A 627 17.34 3.19 -24.76
N GLU A 628 17.19 3.05 -26.07
CA GLU A 628 16.18 3.77 -26.87
C GLU A 628 14.75 3.44 -26.45
N ALA A 629 14.47 2.17 -26.14
CA ALA A 629 13.16 1.74 -25.65
C ALA A 629 12.85 2.29 -24.25
N GLU A 630 13.84 2.31 -23.34
CA GLU A 630 13.72 2.93 -22.02
C GLU A 630 13.45 4.44 -22.14
N GLU A 631 14.18 5.14 -23.02
CA GLU A 631 13.96 6.56 -23.31
C GLU A 631 12.58 6.81 -23.94
N PHE A 632 12.13 5.93 -24.84
CA PHE A 632 10.79 6.00 -25.44
C PHE A 632 9.71 5.95 -24.36
N TRP A 633 9.76 5.00 -23.44
CA TRP A 633 8.78 4.90 -22.36
C TRP A 633 8.89 6.04 -21.34
N ALA A 634 10.08 6.58 -21.12
CA ALA A 634 10.27 7.78 -20.31
C ALA A 634 9.53 8.98 -20.94
N LYS A 635 9.69 9.21 -22.26
CA LYS A 635 8.96 10.24 -23.00
C LYS A 635 7.45 10.02 -23.00
N LYS A 636 7.00 8.77 -23.17
CA LYS A 636 5.56 8.41 -23.08
C LYS A 636 4.99 8.66 -21.69
N LYS A 637 5.77 8.45 -20.63
CA LYS A 637 5.39 8.75 -19.25
C LYS A 637 5.29 10.26 -19.01
N GLU A 638 6.26 11.02 -19.48
CA GLU A 638 6.26 12.49 -19.41
C GLU A 638 5.08 13.10 -20.17
N GLY A 639 4.78 12.58 -21.37
CA GLY A 639 3.64 12.97 -22.19
C GLY A 639 2.28 12.44 -21.70
N GLY A 640 2.23 11.70 -20.57
CA GLY A 640 0.98 11.19 -20.01
C GLY A 640 0.32 10.06 -20.82
N GLN A 641 1.01 9.48 -21.79
CA GLN A 641 0.53 8.34 -22.60
C GLN A 641 0.76 7.01 -21.90
N TYR A 642 1.77 6.92 -21.04
CA TYR A 642 2.00 5.77 -20.17
C TYR A 642 1.79 6.17 -18.70
N VAL A 643 0.82 5.52 -18.06
CA VAL A 643 0.49 5.79 -16.65
C VAL A 643 0.45 4.49 -15.88
N ALA A 644 1.32 4.37 -14.87
CA ALA A 644 1.29 3.27 -13.92
C ALA A 644 0.88 3.80 -12.54
N GLU A 645 -0.27 3.35 -12.05
CA GLU A 645 -0.69 3.54 -10.66
C GLU A 645 -0.59 2.19 -9.95
N THR A 646 0.58 1.95 -9.38
CA THR A 646 0.85 0.73 -8.63
C THR A 646 1.05 1.03 -7.15
N TRP A 647 0.57 0.13 -6.29
CA TRP A 647 0.64 0.25 -4.83
C TRP A 647 1.48 -0.85 -4.19
#